data_AF-A0A813SWV4-F1
#
_entry.id   AF-A0A813SWV4-F1
#
_cell.length_a   1.000
_cell.length_b   1.000
_cell.length_c   1.000
_cell.angle_alpha   90.00
_cell.angle_beta   90.00
_cell.angle_gamma   90.00
#
_symmetry.space_group_name_H-M   'P 1'
#
loop_
_entity.id
_entity.type
_entity.pdbx_description
1 polymer ?
#
loop_
_entity_poly.entity_id
_entity_poly.type
_entity_poly.pdbx_seq_one_letter_code
_entity_poly.pdbx_strand_id
1 'polypeptide(L)'
;MGIKRKIEENGVDAEKKTKLEEEFPIETFIKNLKDPESSFLALSEFNEYVRQLPSPEKLDDLIENLLQGLNSNLDNVVGLISEEKRKASENITLYRFLTTLLEHFSLKNHANLAEVILKKFISIPTSIHTIYFMLSNHSTASHLKITLRFLLSIVQQNEYHARSIFSLIDFKRPCWKPLFKRRDIRDTEDVRYWVVKFFLSPLVYQHIDTIRNLIKEHDIFHEVFYGLANDSRSTVEFILDEIRTNIIMVPGVTKTDKIHLFDDRNLKSLIRLYNWTGQQRQKDLVKTKKKKNQPEEALELEEMEVEDSTDRDEVRRIIHTFMMIVLNSKNYGINFFDPNFGTITTTKSSNSIIFKVIVILANHYHSDEYAANLIVTSLTTCPDLLQSFFKLISHEYISGRSKNLTRTLEFLCEVLQQQKSLDTWLALFQTMTDPIKLTDILINLTLPIDIMSKFDQVILKNSDALIQSVAMKFLSSVLERVKEALNIITDVPLACGKVNALEIYQQAILRYIPKPDHFCDSLNLLKTVDSTSDINQPISQYINLLKLYSSPCFMSMSAMNINLDILLTNSIMNLLTFFKEILTKNETNENLIENYFQCIENILSYRESIDDATWARQNKELECTPLRMLLKLGKQFRNFSDISEQLSSIVSKLSSMVNQHRQELEIWFYTWLKLGSDEKIEQFLSNTIERIILNPYPLLEKTIKDSGYSLMIYSALDAIQHAKQEISNEIDEYLCHVIFQVYIGQVNHPSEKIHEHLRRIYLKDRSDMKIQQLLNSMTTSDKQNVMLTSEISQIEKYILSNIDLEKGPDNMQMNLAIKLNIFKLFSLQKSDSSKLISEMIQCLNITLLLNDSRRPFELLFDTAIEHIQSYASPENNTSTVSCVCQLINGLNTTQR
;
A
#
# COMPACT_ATOMS: atom_id res chain seq x y z
N MET A 1 26.55 5.84 -71.40
CA MET A 1 27.66 6.81 -71.57
C MET A 1 27.08 8.19 -71.30
N GLY A 2 27.42 8.77 -70.15
CA GLY A 2 26.79 9.99 -69.64
C GLY A 2 27.51 11.25 -70.10
N ILE A 3 26.74 12.23 -70.58
CA ILE A 3 27.22 13.59 -70.80
C ILE A 3 26.68 14.47 -69.66
N LYS A 4 27.63 15.09 -68.96
CA LYS A 4 27.48 16.00 -67.82
C LYS A 4 26.59 17.19 -68.16
N ARG A 5 25.60 17.48 -67.31
CA ARG A 5 24.95 18.80 -67.23
C ARG A 5 25.90 19.76 -66.49
N LYS A 6 26.25 20.86 -67.16
CA LYS A 6 26.77 22.06 -66.50
C LYS A 6 25.60 22.86 -65.95
N ILE A 7 25.82 23.35 -64.74
CA ILE A 7 25.02 24.30 -63.99
C ILE A 7 25.21 25.67 -64.65
N GLU A 8 24.12 26.29 -65.08
CA GLU A 8 24.00 27.73 -65.24
C GLU A 8 22.79 28.16 -64.40
N GLU A 9 23.08 28.48 -63.14
CA GLU A 9 22.25 29.34 -62.31
C GLU A 9 22.54 30.80 -62.70
N ASN A 10 21.46 31.57 -62.79
CA ASN A 10 21.32 33.04 -62.78
C ASN A 10 20.58 33.57 -64.01
N GLY A 11 19.26 33.74 -63.88
CA GLY A 11 18.49 34.54 -64.82
C GLY A 11 16.97 34.36 -64.89
N VAL A 12 16.34 33.45 -64.13
CA VAL A 12 14.88 33.18 -64.27
C VAL A 12 14.06 33.50 -63.01
N ASP A 13 14.68 33.75 -61.86
CA ASP A 13 13.95 33.99 -60.59
C ASP A 13 13.50 35.44 -60.36
N ALA A 14 13.86 36.38 -61.26
CA ALA A 14 13.44 37.78 -61.15
C ALA A 14 12.09 38.10 -61.83
N GLU A 15 11.61 37.28 -62.77
CA GLU A 15 10.36 37.55 -63.51
C GLU A 15 9.09 36.98 -62.87
N LYS A 16 9.20 36.11 -61.86
CA LYS A 16 8.03 35.57 -61.14
C LYS A 16 7.63 36.33 -59.88
N LYS A 17 8.50 37.19 -59.35
CA LYS A 17 8.23 37.97 -58.13
C LYS A 17 7.47 39.28 -58.36
N THR A 18 7.36 39.75 -59.60
CA THR A 18 6.82 41.08 -59.95
C THR A 18 5.32 41.13 -60.30
N LYS A 19 4.56 40.03 -60.18
CA LYS A 19 3.14 39.96 -60.64
C LYS A 19 2.06 40.06 -59.55
N LEU A 20 2.42 40.17 -58.27
CA LEU A 20 1.46 40.12 -57.14
C LEU A 20 1.15 41.49 -56.52
N GLU A 21 1.60 42.59 -57.14
CA GLU A 21 1.32 43.97 -56.68
C GLU A 21 0.01 44.55 -57.24
N GLU A 22 -0.63 43.91 -58.22
CA GLU A 22 -1.92 44.37 -58.75
C GLU A 22 -3.08 43.90 -57.84
N GLU A 23 -3.92 44.86 -57.41
CA GLU A 23 -5.17 44.58 -56.69
C GLU A 23 -6.11 43.74 -57.58
N PHE A 24 -6.77 42.75 -56.98
CA PHE A 24 -7.71 41.89 -57.70
C PHE A 24 -8.87 42.73 -58.29
N PRO A 25 -9.20 42.61 -59.58
CA PRO A 25 -10.22 43.45 -60.21
C PRO A 25 -11.64 43.00 -59.85
N ILE A 26 -12.13 43.43 -58.68
CA ILE A 26 -13.41 43.03 -58.09
C ILE A 26 -14.61 43.36 -59.00
N GLU A 27 -14.64 44.54 -59.62
CA GLU A 27 -15.76 44.94 -60.49
C GLU A 27 -15.87 44.05 -61.73
N THR A 28 -14.73 43.74 -62.35
CA THR A 28 -14.65 42.82 -63.50
C THR A 28 -15.05 41.41 -63.09
N PHE A 29 -14.60 40.95 -61.92
CA PHE A 29 -15.00 39.65 -61.35
C PHE A 29 -16.52 39.58 -61.15
N ILE A 30 -17.14 40.58 -60.53
CA ILE A 30 -18.61 40.61 -60.30
C ILE A 30 -19.37 40.63 -61.62
N LYS A 31 -18.88 41.37 -62.63
CA LYS A 31 -19.48 41.40 -63.97
C LYS A 31 -19.42 40.01 -64.63
N ASN A 32 -18.26 39.35 -64.58
CA ASN A 32 -18.07 38.02 -65.16
C ASN A 32 -18.84 36.93 -64.38
N LEU A 33 -19.08 37.13 -63.08
CA LEU A 33 -19.89 36.22 -62.26
C LEU A 33 -21.35 36.15 -62.72
N LYS A 34 -21.88 37.21 -63.36
CA LYS A 34 -23.25 37.29 -63.88
C LYS A 34 -23.44 36.57 -65.22
N ASP A 35 -22.36 36.37 -65.96
CA ASP A 35 -22.39 35.75 -67.28
C ASP A 35 -22.15 34.23 -67.17
N PRO A 36 -23.10 33.37 -67.57
CA PRO A 36 -22.97 31.92 -67.45
C PRO A 36 -21.71 31.36 -68.10
N GLU A 37 -21.25 31.94 -69.22
CA GLU A 37 -20.10 31.44 -69.99
C GLU A 37 -18.75 31.78 -69.32
N SER A 38 -18.66 32.90 -68.60
CA SER A 38 -17.42 33.36 -67.95
C SER A 38 -17.37 33.15 -66.43
N SER A 39 -18.50 32.83 -65.79
CA SER A 39 -18.64 32.67 -64.34
C SER A 39 -17.61 31.72 -63.70
N PHE A 40 -17.45 30.51 -64.23
CA PHE A 40 -16.52 29.52 -63.66
C PHE A 40 -15.05 29.82 -63.96
N LEU A 41 -14.77 30.52 -65.06
CA LEU A 41 -13.43 31.03 -65.33
C LEU A 41 -13.06 32.10 -64.28
N ALA A 42 -13.98 33.06 -64.04
CA ALA A 42 -13.80 34.09 -63.03
C ALA A 42 -13.63 33.50 -61.62
N LEU A 43 -14.44 32.49 -61.24
CA LEU A 43 -14.27 31.78 -59.97
C LEU A 43 -12.92 31.06 -59.88
N SER A 44 -12.42 30.50 -60.98
CA SER A 44 -11.10 29.85 -61.00
C SER A 44 -9.98 30.87 -60.82
N GLU A 45 -10.05 32.02 -61.49
CA GLU A 45 -9.10 33.12 -61.35
C GLU A 45 -9.08 33.68 -59.92
N PHE A 46 -10.26 33.89 -59.33
CA PHE A 46 -10.39 34.29 -57.91
C PHE A 46 -9.73 33.28 -56.98
N ASN A 47 -10.04 31.99 -57.14
CA ASN A 47 -9.49 30.93 -56.30
C ASN A 47 -7.95 30.82 -56.42
N GLU A 48 -7.39 31.03 -57.61
CA GLU A 48 -5.94 31.05 -57.82
C GLU A 48 -5.30 32.31 -57.22
N TYR A 49 -5.95 33.47 -57.31
CA TYR A 49 -5.49 34.68 -56.65
C TYR A 49 -5.44 34.52 -55.13
N VAL A 50 -6.53 34.03 -54.52
CA VAL A 50 -6.61 33.76 -53.08
C VAL A 50 -5.51 32.80 -52.61
N ARG A 51 -5.18 31.78 -53.40
CA ARG A 51 -4.09 30.84 -53.08
C ARG A 51 -2.70 31.47 -53.05
N GLN A 52 -2.51 32.55 -53.81
CA GLN A 52 -1.22 33.24 -53.94
C GLN A 52 -1.09 34.39 -52.94
N LEU A 53 -2.13 34.68 -52.14
CA LEU A 53 -2.08 35.75 -51.17
C LEU A 53 -1.06 35.45 -50.04
N PRO A 54 -0.20 36.42 -49.70
CA PRO A 54 0.88 36.22 -48.75
C PRO A 54 0.45 36.32 -47.28
N SER A 55 -0.72 36.90 -46.98
CA SER A 55 -1.20 37.08 -45.60
C SER A 55 -2.72 36.97 -45.48
N PRO A 56 -3.24 36.53 -44.31
CA PRO A 56 -4.67 36.44 -44.05
C PRO A 56 -5.35 37.82 -44.00
N GLU A 57 -4.66 38.88 -43.60
CA GLU A 57 -5.21 40.26 -43.58
C GLU A 57 -5.62 40.73 -44.98
N LYS A 58 -4.82 40.42 -46.01
CA LYS A 58 -5.16 40.75 -47.40
C LYS A 58 -6.37 39.97 -47.92
N LEU A 59 -6.59 38.76 -47.41
CA LEU A 59 -7.78 37.97 -47.73
C LEU A 59 -9.02 38.62 -47.11
N ASP A 60 -8.92 39.08 -45.86
CA ASP A 60 -10.01 39.79 -45.19
C ASP A 60 -10.42 41.05 -45.97
N ASP A 61 -9.45 41.89 -46.34
CA ASP A 61 -9.68 43.12 -47.11
C ASP A 61 -10.31 42.81 -48.48
N LEU A 62 -9.82 41.77 -49.17
CA LEU A 62 -10.36 41.32 -50.45
C LEU A 62 -11.83 40.90 -50.32
N ILE A 63 -12.18 40.12 -49.29
CA ILE A 63 -13.55 39.63 -49.10
C ILE A 63 -14.47 40.77 -48.68
N GLU A 64 -14.05 41.67 -47.80
CA GLU A 64 -14.87 42.84 -47.42
C GLU A 64 -15.13 43.77 -48.62
N ASN A 65 -14.12 44.02 -49.45
CA ASN A 65 -14.30 44.79 -50.69
C ASN A 65 -15.21 44.04 -51.69
N LEU A 66 -15.08 42.72 -51.78
CA LEU A 66 -15.98 41.89 -52.60
C LEU A 66 -17.43 41.97 -52.09
N LEU A 67 -17.65 41.96 -50.77
CA LEU A 67 -18.97 42.10 -50.16
C LEU A 67 -19.59 43.49 -50.39
N GLN A 68 -18.79 44.55 -50.48
CA GLN A 68 -19.30 45.87 -50.85
C GLN A 68 -19.80 45.91 -52.31
N GLY A 69 -19.11 45.19 -53.21
CA GLY A 69 -19.50 45.09 -54.61
C GLY A 69 -20.64 44.09 -54.88
N LEU A 70 -20.77 43.06 -54.06
CA LEU A 70 -21.89 42.12 -54.10
C LEU A 70 -23.10 42.73 -53.37
N ASN A 71 -24.29 42.69 -53.98
CA ASN A 71 -25.51 43.15 -53.33
C ASN A 71 -25.73 42.43 -51.98
N SER A 72 -26.45 43.07 -51.05
CA SER A 72 -26.70 42.57 -49.68
C SER A 72 -27.32 41.16 -49.58
N ASN A 73 -27.94 40.66 -50.66
CA ASN A 73 -28.55 39.32 -50.72
C ASN A 73 -27.73 38.27 -51.48
N LEU A 74 -26.53 38.60 -51.95
CA LEU A 74 -25.64 37.67 -52.67
C LEU A 74 -26.32 36.96 -53.86
N ASP A 75 -27.25 37.63 -54.55
CA ASP A 75 -28.11 37.02 -55.58
C ASP A 75 -27.33 36.26 -56.67
N ASN A 76 -26.17 36.78 -57.09
CA ASN A 76 -25.32 36.14 -58.10
C ASN A 76 -24.75 34.81 -57.59
N VAL A 77 -24.35 34.75 -56.32
CA VAL A 77 -23.83 33.53 -55.67
C VAL A 77 -24.97 32.52 -55.47
N VAL A 78 -26.16 32.99 -55.07
CA VAL A 78 -27.37 32.16 -54.94
C VAL A 78 -27.78 31.56 -56.31
N GLY A 79 -27.68 32.35 -57.39
CA GLY A 79 -27.87 31.88 -58.77
C GLY A 79 -26.91 30.74 -59.12
N LEU A 80 -25.62 30.92 -58.81
CA LEU A 80 -24.57 29.89 -58.98
C LEU A 80 -24.72 28.68 -58.06
N ILE A 81 -25.58 28.68 -57.05
CA ILE A 81 -25.89 27.47 -56.27
C ILE A 81 -27.08 26.72 -56.89
N SER A 82 -27.96 27.45 -57.59
CA SER A 82 -29.27 26.97 -58.06
C SER A 82 -29.23 26.02 -59.26
N GLU A 83 -28.14 25.94 -60.02
CA GLU A 83 -28.10 25.08 -61.21
C GLU A 83 -27.96 23.61 -60.81
N GLU A 84 -28.83 22.76 -61.36
CA GLU A 84 -28.99 21.38 -60.90
C GLU A 84 -27.95 20.40 -61.49
N LYS A 85 -27.28 20.75 -62.59
CA LYS A 85 -26.33 19.86 -63.29
C LYS A 85 -25.03 20.59 -63.60
N ARG A 86 -23.94 20.13 -62.97
CA ARG A 86 -22.59 20.65 -63.17
C ARG A 86 -21.57 19.53 -63.31
N LYS A 87 -20.47 19.81 -64.01
CA LYS A 87 -19.30 18.93 -64.05
C LYS A 87 -18.61 18.92 -62.68
N ALA A 88 -17.86 17.86 -62.38
CA ALA A 88 -17.10 17.76 -61.14
C ALA A 88 -16.12 18.94 -60.93
N SER A 89 -15.49 19.41 -62.01
CA SER A 89 -14.56 20.56 -61.96
C SER A 89 -15.25 21.86 -61.57
N GLU A 90 -16.43 22.14 -62.13
CA GLU A 90 -17.24 23.33 -61.82
C GLU A 90 -17.69 23.31 -60.35
N ASN A 91 -18.18 22.17 -59.87
CA ASN A 91 -18.55 22.01 -58.46
C ASN A 91 -17.38 22.25 -57.50
N ILE A 92 -16.18 21.77 -57.82
CA ILE A 92 -15.00 21.99 -56.96
C ILE A 92 -14.57 23.46 -56.95
N THR A 93 -14.61 24.13 -58.10
CA THR A 93 -14.31 25.57 -58.17
C THR A 93 -15.30 26.37 -57.35
N LEU A 94 -16.60 26.05 -57.43
CA LEU A 94 -17.64 26.66 -56.62
C LEU A 94 -17.46 26.36 -55.12
N TYR A 95 -17.25 25.10 -54.72
CA TYR A 95 -17.08 24.72 -53.32
C TYR A 95 -15.86 25.38 -52.69
N ARG A 96 -14.76 25.54 -53.43
CA ARG A 96 -13.58 26.26 -52.95
C ARG A 96 -13.91 27.73 -52.68
N PHE A 97 -14.58 28.39 -53.61
CA PHE A 97 -15.02 29.78 -53.44
C PHE A 97 -15.96 29.95 -52.24
N LEU A 98 -16.97 29.08 -52.12
CA LEU A 98 -17.91 29.10 -51.01
C LEU A 98 -17.24 28.81 -49.66
N THR A 99 -16.25 27.91 -49.63
CA THR A 99 -15.47 27.62 -48.41
C THR A 99 -14.77 28.88 -47.92
N THR A 100 -14.09 29.61 -48.81
CA THR A 100 -13.41 30.86 -48.47
C THR A 100 -14.37 31.91 -47.92
N LEU A 101 -15.55 32.07 -48.53
CA LEU A 101 -16.57 32.99 -48.01
C LEU A 101 -17.09 32.56 -46.64
N LEU A 102 -17.44 31.28 -46.47
CA LEU A 102 -18.00 30.77 -45.21
C LEU A 102 -16.99 30.81 -44.06
N GLU A 103 -15.72 30.47 -44.32
CA GLU A 103 -14.62 30.59 -43.34
C GLU A 103 -14.49 32.06 -42.89
N HIS A 104 -14.53 33.03 -43.82
CA HIS A 104 -14.52 34.47 -43.51
C HIS A 104 -15.76 34.92 -42.71
N PHE A 105 -16.96 34.49 -43.12
CA PHE A 105 -18.21 34.86 -42.44
C PHE A 105 -18.23 34.36 -41.00
N SER A 106 -17.68 33.18 -40.75
CA SER A 106 -17.54 32.65 -39.39
C SER A 106 -16.58 33.48 -38.54
N LEU A 107 -15.50 34.02 -39.12
CA LEU A 107 -14.50 34.82 -38.40
C LEU A 107 -14.98 36.27 -38.13
N LYS A 108 -15.66 36.89 -39.09
CA LYS A 108 -16.15 38.28 -38.99
C LYS A 108 -17.60 38.39 -38.51
N ASN A 109 -18.22 37.28 -38.12
CA ASN A 109 -19.58 37.20 -37.60
C ASN A 109 -20.68 37.68 -38.59
N HIS A 110 -20.50 37.41 -39.89
CA HIS A 110 -21.45 37.72 -40.96
C HIS A 110 -22.54 36.63 -41.10
N ALA A 111 -23.18 36.25 -39.99
CA ALA A 111 -24.08 35.10 -39.92
C ALA A 111 -25.27 35.18 -40.91
N ASN A 112 -25.81 36.38 -41.15
CA ASN A 112 -26.93 36.57 -42.07
C ASN A 112 -26.56 36.23 -43.53
N LEU A 113 -25.34 36.56 -43.95
CA LEU A 113 -24.86 36.27 -45.31
C LEU A 113 -24.62 34.77 -45.50
N ALA A 114 -24.06 34.11 -44.48
CA ALA A 114 -23.94 32.66 -44.46
C ALA A 114 -25.31 31.99 -44.56
N GLU A 115 -26.32 32.45 -43.80
CA GLU A 115 -27.67 31.91 -43.83
C GLU A 115 -28.30 31.94 -45.23
N VAL A 116 -28.08 33.00 -46.02
CA VAL A 116 -28.59 33.11 -47.40
C VAL A 116 -28.00 32.01 -48.29
N ILE A 117 -26.68 31.82 -48.25
CA ILE A 117 -25.98 30.77 -49.02
C ILE A 117 -26.46 29.38 -48.58
N LEU A 118 -26.52 29.14 -47.27
CA LEU A 118 -26.75 27.82 -46.71
C LEU A 118 -28.21 27.39 -46.84
N LYS A 119 -29.18 28.28 -46.60
CA LYS A 119 -30.60 28.00 -46.89
C LYS A 119 -30.78 27.58 -48.33
N LYS A 120 -30.14 28.27 -49.28
CA LYS A 120 -30.24 27.93 -50.69
C LYS A 120 -29.63 26.55 -50.97
N PHE A 121 -28.40 26.31 -50.51
CA PHE A 121 -27.71 25.03 -50.72
C PHE A 121 -28.51 23.85 -50.16
N ILE A 122 -29.02 23.98 -48.94
CA ILE A 122 -29.82 22.94 -48.25
C ILE A 122 -31.18 22.73 -48.91
N SER A 123 -31.81 23.78 -49.45
CA SER A 123 -33.13 23.68 -50.10
C SER A 123 -33.14 22.88 -51.40
N ILE A 124 -31.98 22.69 -52.04
CA ILE A 124 -31.86 22.01 -53.32
C ILE A 124 -31.71 20.49 -53.07
N PRO A 125 -32.66 19.65 -53.50
CA PRO A 125 -32.62 18.21 -53.23
C PRO A 125 -31.40 17.49 -53.82
N THR A 126 -30.88 17.98 -54.95
CA THR A 126 -29.72 17.39 -55.64
C THR A 126 -28.37 17.74 -54.99
N SER A 127 -28.31 18.71 -54.07
CA SER A 127 -27.06 19.13 -53.42
C SER A 127 -26.35 17.98 -52.74
N ILE A 128 -27.08 17.19 -51.95
CA ILE A 128 -26.52 16.05 -51.20
C ILE A 128 -26.12 14.90 -52.14
N HIS A 129 -26.84 14.68 -53.23
CA HIS A 129 -26.45 13.73 -54.26
C HIS A 129 -25.13 14.13 -54.93
N THR A 130 -24.96 15.43 -55.21
CA THR A 130 -23.70 15.98 -55.72
C THR A 130 -22.59 15.78 -54.71
N ILE A 131 -22.82 16.04 -53.42
CA ILE A 131 -21.83 15.76 -52.35
C ILE A 131 -21.40 14.28 -52.38
N TYR A 132 -22.33 13.32 -52.45
CA TYR A 132 -21.96 11.90 -52.53
C TYR A 132 -21.17 11.55 -53.80
N PHE A 133 -21.51 12.15 -54.94
CA PHE A 133 -20.77 11.99 -56.17
C PHE A 133 -19.33 12.55 -56.03
N MET A 134 -19.19 13.73 -55.42
CA MET A 134 -17.91 14.37 -55.17
C MET A 134 -17.06 13.63 -54.12
N LEU A 135 -17.70 12.92 -53.17
CA LEU A 135 -17.05 12.06 -52.17
C LEU A 135 -16.82 10.61 -52.64
N SER A 136 -17.14 10.28 -53.89
CA SER A 136 -16.98 8.93 -54.41
C SER A 136 -15.52 8.47 -54.48
N ASN A 137 -15.32 7.16 -54.58
CA ASN A 137 -13.97 6.57 -54.67
C ASN A 137 -13.19 6.97 -55.94
N HIS A 138 -13.85 7.52 -56.96
CA HIS A 138 -13.18 7.96 -58.19
C HIS A 138 -12.67 9.40 -58.10
N SER A 139 -13.05 10.15 -57.06
CA SER A 139 -12.58 11.52 -56.85
C SER A 139 -11.10 11.57 -56.46
N THR A 140 -10.42 12.60 -56.97
CA THR A 140 -9.03 12.91 -56.61
C THR A 140 -8.95 13.36 -55.15
N ALA A 141 -7.79 13.22 -54.52
CA ALA A 141 -7.58 13.67 -53.14
C ALA A 141 -7.91 15.17 -52.97
N SER A 142 -7.51 16.01 -53.94
CA SER A 142 -7.84 17.44 -53.96
C SER A 142 -9.35 17.68 -53.94
N HIS A 143 -10.12 16.98 -54.77
CA HIS A 143 -11.58 17.11 -54.80
C HIS A 143 -12.22 16.71 -53.48
N LEU A 144 -11.76 15.61 -52.89
CA LEU A 144 -12.24 15.14 -51.59
C LEU A 144 -11.98 16.16 -50.49
N LYS A 145 -10.74 16.66 -50.38
CA LYS A 145 -10.37 17.67 -49.37
C LYS A 145 -11.22 18.93 -49.48
N ILE A 146 -11.41 19.46 -50.68
CA ILE A 146 -12.22 20.68 -50.89
C ILE A 146 -13.68 20.44 -50.53
N THR A 147 -14.23 19.28 -50.91
CA THR A 147 -15.61 18.93 -50.58
C THR A 147 -15.80 18.79 -49.07
N LEU A 148 -14.87 18.15 -48.37
CA LEU A 148 -14.90 17.99 -46.91
C LEU A 148 -14.71 19.32 -46.17
N ARG A 149 -13.80 20.18 -46.64
CA ARG A 149 -13.60 21.54 -46.12
C ARG A 149 -14.84 22.40 -46.30
N PHE A 150 -15.49 22.32 -47.46
CA PHE A 150 -16.75 23.00 -47.69
C PHE A 150 -17.80 22.55 -46.69
N LEU A 151 -18.03 21.23 -46.54
CA LEU A 151 -18.97 20.72 -45.55
C LEU A 151 -18.63 21.14 -44.12
N LEU A 152 -17.34 21.14 -43.74
CA LEU A 152 -16.88 21.62 -42.45
C LEU A 152 -17.19 23.12 -42.26
N SER A 153 -16.94 23.96 -43.27
CA SER A 153 -17.24 25.39 -43.22
C SER A 153 -18.74 25.69 -43.04
N ILE A 154 -19.62 24.82 -43.56
CA ILE A 154 -21.06 24.90 -43.31
C ILE A 154 -21.36 24.61 -41.84
N VAL A 155 -20.79 23.51 -41.32
CA VAL A 155 -21.03 23.06 -39.93
C VAL A 155 -20.55 24.10 -38.93
N GLN A 156 -19.42 24.77 -39.21
CA GLN A 156 -18.81 25.77 -38.33
C GLN A 156 -19.63 27.05 -38.18
N GLN A 157 -20.61 27.33 -39.04
CA GLN A 157 -21.40 28.56 -38.95
C GLN A 157 -22.20 28.65 -37.65
N ASN A 158 -22.95 27.60 -37.31
CA ASN A 158 -23.71 27.49 -36.06
C ASN A 158 -24.30 26.08 -35.88
N GLU A 159 -24.85 25.82 -34.69
CA GLU A 159 -25.48 24.54 -34.33
C GLU A 159 -26.62 24.13 -35.29
N TYR A 160 -27.43 25.09 -35.76
CA TYR A 160 -28.56 24.80 -36.65
C TYR A 160 -28.10 24.21 -37.99
N HIS A 161 -27.07 24.80 -38.59
CA HIS A 161 -26.48 24.30 -39.83
C HIS A 161 -25.77 22.96 -39.64
N ALA A 162 -25.06 22.79 -38.53
CA ALA A 162 -24.45 21.51 -38.15
C ALA A 162 -25.51 20.39 -38.14
N ARG A 163 -26.62 20.61 -37.44
CA ARG A 163 -27.74 19.66 -37.36
C ARG A 163 -28.39 19.42 -38.71
N SER A 164 -28.61 20.49 -39.48
CA SER A 164 -29.25 20.40 -40.79
C SER A 164 -28.43 19.54 -41.75
N ILE A 165 -27.12 19.80 -41.87
CA ILE A 165 -26.23 18.99 -42.71
C ILE A 165 -26.15 17.54 -42.24
N PHE A 166 -25.97 17.31 -40.94
CA PHE A 166 -25.87 15.94 -40.41
C PHE A 166 -27.19 15.16 -40.49
N SER A 167 -28.34 15.83 -40.55
CA SER A 167 -29.63 15.17 -40.79
C SER A 167 -29.82 14.70 -42.24
N LEU A 168 -29.10 15.32 -43.18
CA LEU A 168 -29.15 14.99 -44.62
C LEU A 168 -28.12 13.93 -45.02
N ILE A 169 -27.06 13.78 -44.23
CA ILE A 169 -25.98 12.84 -44.49
C ILE A 169 -26.34 11.46 -43.94
N ASP A 170 -26.25 10.46 -44.81
CA ASP A 170 -26.31 9.04 -44.45
C ASP A 170 -24.87 8.47 -44.46
N PHE A 171 -24.31 8.33 -43.26
CA PHE A 171 -22.97 7.78 -43.06
C PHE A 171 -22.87 6.28 -43.39
N LYS A 172 -24.00 5.59 -43.57
CA LYS A 172 -24.02 4.18 -43.98
C LYS A 172 -23.70 4.01 -45.47
N ARG A 173 -23.72 5.09 -46.25
CA ARG A 173 -23.34 5.04 -47.67
C ARG A 173 -21.88 4.60 -47.85
N PRO A 174 -21.60 3.77 -48.87
CA PRO A 174 -20.29 3.14 -49.06
C PRO A 174 -19.16 4.12 -49.39
N CYS A 175 -19.45 5.38 -49.72
CA CYS A 175 -18.44 6.39 -49.98
C CYS A 175 -17.68 6.83 -48.72
N TRP A 176 -18.26 6.74 -47.52
CA TRP A 176 -17.66 7.30 -46.31
C TRP A 176 -16.50 6.48 -45.76
N LYS A 177 -16.70 5.18 -45.50
CA LYS A 177 -15.66 4.32 -44.88
C LYS A 177 -14.30 4.36 -45.61
N PRO A 178 -14.23 4.36 -46.96
CA PRO A 178 -12.96 4.50 -47.68
C PRO A 178 -12.21 5.80 -47.39
N LEU A 179 -12.90 6.92 -47.11
CA LEU A 179 -12.26 8.21 -46.85
C LEU A 179 -11.40 8.18 -45.59
N PHE A 180 -11.86 7.50 -44.54
CA PHE A 180 -11.12 7.32 -43.29
C PHE A 180 -9.83 6.51 -43.46
N LYS A 181 -9.64 5.84 -44.61
CA LYS A 181 -8.47 5.02 -44.94
C LYS A 181 -7.52 5.72 -45.94
N ARG A 182 -7.94 6.83 -46.55
CA ARG A 182 -7.12 7.56 -47.53
C ARG A 182 -6.11 8.45 -46.83
N ARG A 183 -4.84 8.04 -46.87
CA ARG A 183 -3.74 8.72 -46.21
C ARG A 183 -2.68 9.19 -47.20
N ASP A 184 -2.03 10.31 -46.89
CA ASP A 184 -0.83 10.76 -47.58
C ASP A 184 0.20 11.28 -46.58
N ILE A 185 1.33 10.56 -46.46
CA ILE A 185 2.40 10.86 -45.50
C ILE A 185 3.02 12.24 -45.75
N ARG A 186 2.95 12.75 -46.99
CA ARG A 186 3.54 14.05 -47.37
C ARG A 186 2.61 15.22 -47.08
N ASP A 187 1.35 14.93 -46.76
CA ASP A 187 0.29 15.91 -46.58
C ASP A 187 -0.26 15.76 -45.16
N THR A 188 0.15 16.65 -44.26
CA THR A 188 -0.29 16.64 -42.86
C THR A 188 -1.81 16.80 -42.72
N GLU A 189 -2.46 17.39 -43.74
CA GLU A 189 -3.90 17.58 -43.84
C GLU A 189 -4.50 16.75 -44.98
N ASP A 190 -4.21 15.45 -44.99
CA ASP A 190 -4.73 14.50 -45.96
C ASP A 190 -6.26 14.32 -45.90
N VAL A 191 -6.81 13.47 -46.78
CA VAL A 191 -8.26 13.22 -46.84
C VAL A 191 -8.80 12.69 -45.51
N ARG A 192 -8.05 11.85 -44.80
CA ARG A 192 -8.48 11.32 -43.50
C ARG A 192 -8.53 12.43 -42.46
N TYR A 193 -7.55 13.32 -42.41
CA TYR A 193 -7.57 14.47 -41.49
C TYR A 193 -8.88 15.26 -41.65
N TRP A 194 -9.24 15.61 -42.89
CA TRP A 194 -10.44 16.40 -43.14
C TRP A 194 -11.74 15.64 -42.88
N VAL A 195 -11.83 14.34 -43.19
CA VAL A 195 -13.08 13.59 -42.95
C VAL A 195 -13.31 13.36 -41.45
N VAL A 196 -12.25 13.16 -40.66
CA VAL A 196 -12.36 13.07 -39.20
C VAL A 196 -12.73 14.43 -38.62
N LYS A 197 -12.07 15.51 -39.03
CA LYS A 197 -12.38 16.88 -38.57
C LYS A 197 -13.82 17.26 -38.88
N PHE A 198 -14.30 16.97 -40.10
CA PHE A 198 -15.70 17.15 -40.47
C PHE A 198 -16.64 16.31 -39.59
N PHE A 199 -16.38 15.01 -39.44
CA PHE A 199 -17.25 14.12 -38.68
C PHE A 199 -17.39 14.54 -37.20
N LEU A 200 -16.30 14.98 -36.57
CA LEU A 200 -16.30 15.42 -35.17
C LEU A 200 -16.79 16.86 -34.96
N SER A 201 -16.79 17.69 -36.00
CA SER A 201 -17.09 19.13 -35.87
C SER A 201 -18.42 19.51 -35.20
N PRO A 202 -19.54 18.75 -35.30
CA PRO A 202 -20.77 19.12 -34.59
C PRO A 202 -20.67 19.00 -33.07
N LEU A 203 -19.67 18.29 -32.55
CA LEU A 203 -19.49 18.06 -31.11
C LEU A 203 -19.22 19.36 -30.35
N VAL A 204 -18.57 20.35 -30.99
CA VAL A 204 -18.27 21.67 -30.43
C VAL A 204 -19.51 22.38 -29.87
N TYR A 205 -20.69 22.16 -30.46
CA TYR A 205 -21.93 22.78 -30.00
C TYR A 205 -22.56 22.10 -28.78
N GLN A 206 -22.05 20.93 -28.38
CA GLN A 206 -22.49 20.14 -27.23
C GLN A 206 -24.00 19.84 -27.16
N HIS A 207 -24.70 19.89 -28.30
CA HIS A 207 -26.12 19.55 -28.37
C HIS A 207 -26.34 18.05 -28.21
N ILE A 208 -27.08 17.65 -27.17
CA ILE A 208 -27.17 16.26 -26.71
C ILE A 208 -27.71 15.31 -27.78
N ASP A 209 -28.77 15.68 -28.50
CA ASP A 209 -29.33 14.77 -29.52
C ASP A 209 -28.38 14.61 -30.72
N THR A 210 -27.60 15.64 -31.02
CA THR A 210 -26.62 15.60 -32.11
C THR A 210 -25.49 14.65 -31.73
N ILE A 211 -24.97 14.77 -30.51
CA ILE A 211 -23.96 13.85 -29.97
C ILE A 211 -24.49 12.42 -29.97
N ARG A 212 -25.71 12.18 -29.46
CA ARG A 212 -26.30 10.84 -29.43
C ARG A 212 -26.49 10.26 -30.83
N ASN A 213 -26.90 11.06 -31.80
CA ASN A 213 -27.05 10.62 -33.19
C ASN A 213 -25.69 10.28 -33.82
N LEU A 214 -24.65 11.06 -33.54
CA LEU A 214 -23.29 10.73 -33.95
C LEU A 214 -22.81 9.42 -33.32
N ILE A 215 -23.00 9.23 -32.01
CA ILE A 215 -22.59 8.01 -31.30
C ILE A 215 -23.22 6.75 -31.91
N LYS A 216 -24.45 6.83 -32.44
CA LYS A 216 -25.12 5.72 -33.13
C LYS A 216 -24.41 5.28 -34.41
N GLU A 217 -23.57 6.12 -35.00
CA GLU A 217 -22.73 5.78 -36.14
C GLU A 217 -21.47 5.00 -35.70
N HIS A 218 -21.69 3.88 -34.98
CA HIS A 218 -20.64 3.07 -34.34
C HIS A 218 -19.52 2.66 -35.30
N ASP A 219 -19.88 2.32 -36.53
CA ASP A 219 -18.93 1.91 -37.56
C ASP A 219 -18.00 3.04 -38.01
N ILE A 220 -18.47 4.30 -37.97
CA ILE A 220 -17.64 5.45 -38.33
C ILE A 220 -16.68 5.78 -37.19
N PHE A 221 -17.16 5.80 -35.94
CA PHE A 221 -16.28 5.94 -34.77
C PHE A 221 -15.21 4.84 -34.74
N HIS A 222 -15.55 3.62 -35.14
CA HIS A 222 -14.56 2.56 -35.28
C HIS A 222 -13.45 2.90 -36.29
N GLU A 223 -13.79 3.43 -37.47
CA GLU A 223 -12.81 3.86 -38.46
C GLU A 223 -11.97 5.08 -38.00
N VAL A 224 -12.55 5.95 -37.17
CA VAL A 224 -11.81 7.02 -36.48
C VAL A 224 -10.78 6.41 -35.54
N PHE A 225 -11.21 5.63 -34.53
CA PHE A 225 -10.31 5.07 -33.51
C PHE A 225 -9.28 4.09 -34.07
N TYR A 226 -9.68 3.19 -34.98
CA TYR A 226 -8.79 2.21 -35.58
C TYR A 226 -7.62 2.86 -36.32
N GLY A 227 -7.88 4.00 -36.97
CA GLY A 227 -6.84 4.69 -37.72
C GLY A 227 -5.85 5.47 -36.86
N LEU A 228 -6.18 5.84 -35.60
CA LEU A 228 -5.32 6.64 -34.71
C LEU A 228 -3.88 6.08 -34.59
N ALA A 229 -3.72 4.76 -34.66
CA ALA A 229 -2.42 4.09 -34.61
C ALA A 229 -1.44 4.53 -35.71
N ASN A 230 -1.93 5.16 -36.78
CA ASN A 230 -1.14 5.68 -37.89
C ASN A 230 -1.32 7.20 -38.11
N ASP A 231 -2.08 7.89 -37.25
CA ASP A 231 -2.20 9.35 -37.29
C ASP A 231 -0.95 9.99 -36.66
N SER A 232 -0.68 11.27 -36.98
CA SER A 232 0.38 12.03 -36.30
C SER A 232 0.02 12.28 -34.83
N ARG A 233 1.02 12.54 -33.97
CA ARG A 233 0.80 12.85 -32.56
C ARG A 233 -0.26 13.95 -32.36
N SER A 234 -0.12 15.08 -33.04
CA SER A 234 -1.05 16.21 -32.92
C SER A 234 -2.49 15.85 -33.32
N THR A 235 -2.65 14.96 -34.31
CA THR A 235 -3.98 14.48 -34.72
C THR A 235 -4.58 13.55 -33.67
N VAL A 236 -3.78 12.68 -33.07
CA VAL A 236 -4.22 11.81 -31.96
C VAL A 236 -4.66 12.66 -30.77
N GLU A 237 -3.86 13.66 -30.40
CA GLU A 237 -4.16 14.59 -29.31
C GLU A 237 -5.47 15.34 -29.57
N PHE A 238 -5.62 15.96 -30.74
CA PHE A 238 -6.83 16.66 -31.14
C PHE A 238 -8.08 15.77 -31.05
N ILE A 239 -8.04 14.56 -31.62
CA ILE A 239 -9.22 13.68 -31.64
C ILE A 239 -9.60 13.22 -30.23
N LEU A 240 -8.61 12.83 -29.42
CA LEU A 240 -8.88 12.37 -28.05
C LEU A 240 -9.36 13.52 -27.17
N ASP A 241 -8.84 14.72 -27.34
CA ASP A 241 -9.29 15.90 -26.58
C ASP A 241 -10.69 16.34 -26.98
N GLU A 242 -11.02 16.33 -28.28
CA GLU A 242 -12.36 16.63 -28.78
C GLU A 242 -13.41 15.67 -28.21
N ILE A 243 -13.10 14.36 -28.19
CA ILE A 243 -13.99 13.35 -27.60
C ILE A 243 -14.07 13.50 -26.08
N ARG A 244 -12.97 13.83 -25.42
CA ARG A 244 -12.93 14.05 -23.97
C ARG A 244 -13.83 15.22 -23.57
N THR A 245 -13.61 16.37 -24.18
CA THR A 245 -14.28 17.63 -23.84
C THR A 245 -15.75 17.63 -24.27
N ASN A 246 -16.04 17.16 -25.48
CA ASN A 246 -17.35 17.32 -26.09
C ASN A 246 -18.25 16.07 -26.06
N ILE A 247 -17.76 14.93 -25.54
CA ILE A 247 -18.59 13.73 -25.28
C ILE A 247 -18.47 13.25 -23.83
N ILE A 248 -17.25 12.97 -23.36
CA ILE A 248 -17.05 12.33 -22.04
C ILE A 248 -17.42 13.28 -20.90
N MET A 249 -16.98 14.54 -20.97
CA MET A 249 -17.18 15.52 -19.90
C MET A 249 -18.56 16.20 -19.94
N VAL A 250 -19.35 15.98 -20.99
CA VAL A 250 -20.70 16.58 -21.14
C VAL A 250 -21.71 15.86 -20.24
N PRO A 251 -22.34 16.55 -19.25
CA PRO A 251 -23.23 15.91 -18.29
C PRO A 251 -24.51 15.28 -18.89
N GLY A 252 -25.00 15.79 -20.02
CA GLY A 252 -26.20 15.28 -20.68
C GLY A 252 -26.00 13.98 -21.48
N VAL A 253 -24.75 13.59 -21.74
CA VAL A 253 -24.42 12.33 -22.42
C VAL A 253 -24.39 11.21 -21.38
N THR A 254 -25.30 10.24 -21.53
CA THR A 254 -25.48 9.19 -20.51
C THR A 254 -24.32 8.20 -20.51
N LYS A 255 -24.13 7.45 -19.41
CA LYS A 255 -23.15 6.35 -19.39
C LYS A 255 -23.44 5.28 -20.43
N THR A 256 -24.72 5.03 -20.73
CA THR A 256 -25.14 4.09 -21.78
C THR A 256 -24.68 4.57 -23.17
N ASP A 257 -24.87 5.86 -23.47
CA ASP A 257 -24.35 6.47 -24.72
C ASP A 257 -22.82 6.27 -24.81
N LYS A 258 -22.10 6.49 -23.71
CA LYS A 258 -20.64 6.31 -23.65
C LYS A 258 -20.21 4.86 -23.80
N ILE A 259 -20.92 3.89 -23.23
CA ILE A 259 -20.67 2.46 -23.45
C ILE A 259 -20.81 2.11 -24.94
N HIS A 260 -21.83 2.66 -25.61
CA HIS A 260 -22.03 2.42 -27.03
C HIS A 260 -20.90 3.01 -27.90
N LEU A 261 -20.30 4.12 -27.47
CA LEU A 261 -19.10 4.67 -28.10
C LEU A 261 -17.85 3.83 -27.78
N PHE A 262 -17.65 3.48 -26.51
CA PHE A 262 -16.53 2.71 -26.00
C PHE A 262 -16.87 1.22 -25.92
N ASP A 263 -17.27 0.65 -27.05
CA ASP A 263 -17.49 -0.79 -27.19
C ASP A 263 -16.15 -1.57 -27.21
N ASP A 264 -16.24 -2.90 -27.23
CA ASP A 264 -15.06 -3.78 -27.27
C ASP A 264 -14.13 -3.50 -28.46
N ARG A 265 -14.67 -3.11 -29.62
CA ARG A 265 -13.88 -2.85 -30.84
C ARG A 265 -13.12 -1.53 -30.74
N ASN A 266 -13.77 -0.50 -30.21
CA ASN A 266 -13.21 0.83 -30.07
C ASN A 266 -12.18 0.87 -28.96
N LEU A 267 -12.46 0.24 -27.81
CA LEU A 267 -11.49 0.11 -26.73
C LEU A 267 -10.24 -0.68 -27.16
N LYS A 268 -10.40 -1.78 -27.91
CA LYS A 268 -9.24 -2.49 -28.50
C LYS A 268 -8.41 -1.59 -29.42
N SER A 269 -9.05 -0.73 -30.19
CA SER A 269 -8.35 0.21 -31.08
C SER A 269 -7.57 1.25 -30.29
N LEU A 270 -8.15 1.76 -29.20
CA LEU A 270 -7.51 2.70 -28.28
C LEU A 270 -6.32 2.07 -27.53
N ILE A 271 -6.46 0.84 -27.03
CA ILE A 271 -5.36 0.12 -26.35
C ILE A 271 -4.14 -0.05 -27.26
N ARG A 272 -4.32 -0.19 -28.57
CA ARG A 272 -3.20 -0.29 -29.53
C ARG A 272 -2.32 0.96 -29.56
N LEU A 273 -2.81 2.10 -29.08
CA LEU A 273 -2.03 3.33 -28.98
C LEU A 273 -0.96 3.29 -27.89
N TYR A 274 -1.03 2.35 -26.94
CA TYR A 274 0.11 2.09 -26.03
C TYR A 274 1.36 1.64 -26.79
N ASN A 275 1.19 1.01 -27.95
CA ASN A 275 2.25 0.62 -28.87
C ASN A 275 2.18 1.43 -30.17
N TRP A 276 1.86 2.73 -30.08
CA TRP A 276 1.68 3.59 -31.23
C TRP A 276 2.93 3.62 -32.13
N THR A 277 2.72 3.40 -33.42
CA THR A 277 3.78 3.39 -34.45
C THR A 277 3.77 4.66 -35.31
N GLY A 278 2.74 5.49 -35.18
CA GLY A 278 2.55 6.69 -35.99
C GLY A 278 2.67 6.43 -37.48
N GLN A 279 3.24 7.41 -38.19
CA GLN A 279 3.46 7.31 -39.63
C GLN A 279 4.70 6.45 -40.00
N GLN A 280 5.47 5.93 -39.03
CA GLN A 280 6.74 5.21 -39.25
C GLN A 280 6.57 4.00 -40.15
N ARG A 281 5.55 3.16 -39.91
CA ARG A 281 5.31 1.93 -40.68
C ARG A 281 5.08 2.19 -42.18
N GLN A 282 4.56 3.38 -42.52
CA GLN A 282 4.39 3.80 -43.91
C GLN A 282 5.66 4.47 -44.46
N LYS A 283 6.40 5.23 -43.63
CA LYS A 283 7.72 5.77 -43.97
C LYS A 283 8.71 4.63 -44.30
N ASP A 284 8.71 3.53 -43.56
CA ASP A 284 9.59 2.37 -43.79
C ASP A 284 9.33 1.66 -45.13
N LEU A 285 8.06 1.56 -45.54
CA LEU A 285 7.67 1.06 -46.86
C LEU A 285 8.17 1.96 -48.01
N VAL A 286 8.23 3.28 -47.78
CA VAL A 286 8.80 4.25 -48.73
C VAL A 286 10.33 4.22 -48.72
N LYS A 287 10.97 4.04 -47.55
CA LYS A 287 12.42 3.89 -47.40
C LYS A 287 12.95 2.67 -48.18
N THR A 288 12.23 1.54 -48.19
CA THR A 288 12.61 0.36 -49.01
C THR A 288 12.63 0.62 -50.53
N LYS A 289 11.94 1.66 -51.03
CA LYS A 289 11.97 2.04 -52.46
C LYS A 289 13.07 3.06 -52.80
N LYS A 290 13.63 3.75 -51.80
CA LYS A 290 14.57 4.87 -52.01
C LYS A 290 16.00 4.62 -51.53
N LYS A 291 16.28 3.53 -50.79
CA LYS A 291 17.65 3.10 -50.44
C LYS A 291 18.49 2.81 -51.70
N LYS A 292 19.02 3.86 -52.33
CA LYS A 292 20.19 3.73 -53.20
C LYS A 292 21.16 4.90 -53.20
N ASN A 293 20.85 6.11 -52.73
CA ASN A 293 21.83 7.21 -52.81
C ASN A 293 21.63 8.28 -51.71
N GLN A 294 22.45 8.27 -50.66
CA GLN A 294 23.22 9.42 -50.10
C GLN A 294 23.54 9.26 -48.59
N PRO A 295 24.68 9.81 -48.09
CA PRO A 295 25.10 9.67 -46.69
C PRO A 295 24.49 10.70 -45.71
N GLU A 296 24.02 11.86 -46.18
CA GLU A 296 23.39 12.90 -45.33
C GLU A 296 22.05 12.43 -44.73
N GLU A 297 21.33 11.54 -45.42
CA GLU A 297 20.08 10.94 -44.93
C GLU A 297 20.31 10.11 -43.63
N ALA A 298 21.52 9.64 -43.33
CA ALA A 298 21.77 8.81 -42.15
C ALA A 298 21.69 9.59 -40.82
N LEU A 299 22.13 10.86 -40.80
CA LEU A 299 22.05 11.73 -39.61
C LEU A 299 20.61 12.23 -39.39
N GLU A 300 19.90 12.60 -40.46
CA GLU A 300 18.47 12.95 -40.38
C GLU A 300 17.62 11.75 -39.90
N LEU A 301 18.01 10.52 -40.25
CA LEU A 301 17.33 9.31 -39.77
C LEU A 301 17.51 9.07 -38.27
N GLU A 302 18.69 9.36 -37.71
CA GLU A 302 18.91 9.26 -36.26
C GLU A 302 18.13 10.35 -35.50
N GLU A 303 18.11 11.60 -35.97
CA GLU A 303 17.32 12.67 -35.36
C GLU A 303 15.81 12.40 -35.44
N MET A 304 15.32 11.89 -36.58
CA MET A 304 13.92 11.47 -36.74
C MET A 304 13.55 10.28 -35.84
N GLU A 305 14.44 9.33 -35.61
CA GLU A 305 14.19 8.20 -34.70
C GLU A 305 14.09 8.66 -33.23
N VAL A 306 14.89 9.66 -32.84
CA VAL A 306 14.80 10.29 -31.52
C VAL A 306 13.49 11.06 -31.38
N GLU A 307 13.11 11.91 -32.34
CA GLU A 307 11.84 12.66 -32.32
C GLU A 307 10.63 11.71 -32.27
N ASP A 308 10.62 10.68 -33.12
CA ASP A 308 9.54 9.67 -33.14
C ASP A 308 9.46 8.89 -31.80
N SER A 309 10.57 8.71 -31.08
CA SER A 309 10.56 8.09 -29.75
C SER A 309 9.89 8.98 -28.70
N THR A 310 10.17 10.29 -28.73
CA THR A 310 9.54 11.26 -27.83
C THR A 310 8.04 11.41 -28.10
N ASP A 311 7.65 11.43 -29.37
CA ASP A 311 6.25 11.47 -29.78
C ASP A 311 5.48 10.21 -29.38
N ARG A 312 6.13 9.04 -29.45
CA ARG A 312 5.54 7.79 -28.98
C ARG A 312 5.24 7.84 -27.49
N ASP A 313 6.19 8.27 -26.67
CA ASP A 313 5.97 8.35 -25.22
C ASP A 313 4.89 9.38 -24.85
N GLU A 314 4.81 10.49 -25.58
CA GLU A 314 3.72 11.44 -25.38
C GLU A 314 2.36 10.84 -25.76
N VAL A 315 2.25 10.18 -26.92
CA VAL A 315 1.00 9.52 -27.32
C VAL A 315 0.58 8.49 -26.27
N ARG A 316 1.53 7.73 -25.70
CA ARG A 316 1.28 6.80 -24.59
C ARG A 316 0.72 7.52 -23.36
N ARG A 317 1.28 8.67 -22.99
CA ARG A 317 0.78 9.50 -21.89
C ARG A 317 -0.62 10.05 -22.15
N ILE A 318 -0.88 10.54 -23.36
CA ILE A 318 -2.18 11.08 -23.78
C ILE A 318 -3.25 9.99 -23.71
N ILE A 319 -3.01 8.81 -24.32
CA ILE A 319 -3.98 7.73 -24.28
C ILE A 319 -4.17 7.19 -22.87
N HIS A 320 -3.12 7.11 -22.05
CA HIS A 320 -3.26 6.69 -20.66
C HIS A 320 -4.15 7.65 -19.87
N THR A 321 -3.92 8.96 -19.98
CA THR A 321 -4.76 9.98 -19.33
C THR A 321 -6.22 9.89 -19.78
N PHE A 322 -6.44 9.70 -21.07
CA PHE A 322 -7.78 9.51 -21.64
C PHE A 322 -8.46 8.25 -21.09
N MET A 323 -7.76 7.10 -21.08
CA MET A 323 -8.29 5.83 -20.60
C MET A 323 -8.57 5.83 -19.10
N MET A 324 -7.76 6.56 -18.30
CA MET A 324 -8.02 6.76 -16.88
C MET A 324 -9.36 7.47 -16.64
N ILE A 325 -9.70 8.46 -17.45
CA ILE A 325 -11.02 9.13 -17.35
C ILE A 325 -12.13 8.18 -17.81
N VAL A 326 -11.96 7.53 -18.97
CA VAL A 326 -13.00 6.66 -19.55
C VAL A 326 -13.31 5.47 -18.65
N LEU A 327 -12.30 4.76 -18.14
CA LEU A 327 -12.51 3.53 -17.38
C LEU A 327 -12.73 3.77 -15.88
N ASN A 328 -12.12 4.81 -15.29
CA ASN A 328 -12.02 4.91 -13.82
C ASN A 328 -12.86 6.05 -13.23
N SER A 329 -13.38 6.98 -14.05
CA SER A 329 -14.25 8.06 -13.56
C SER A 329 -15.69 7.58 -13.33
N LYS A 330 -16.17 7.67 -12.09
CA LYS A 330 -17.59 7.39 -11.75
C LYS A 330 -18.57 8.43 -12.28
N ASN A 331 -18.11 9.67 -12.47
CA ASN A 331 -18.98 10.78 -12.92
C ASN A 331 -19.04 10.88 -14.43
N TYR A 332 -17.89 10.73 -15.09
CA TYR A 332 -17.78 10.97 -16.53
C TYR A 332 -17.57 9.70 -17.36
N GLY A 333 -16.93 8.68 -16.80
CA GLY A 333 -16.56 7.45 -17.51
C GLY A 333 -17.68 6.42 -17.61
N ILE A 334 -17.28 5.22 -18.03
CA ILE A 334 -18.15 4.04 -18.19
C ILE A 334 -18.15 3.13 -16.94
N ASN A 335 -17.59 3.59 -15.82
CA ASN A 335 -17.59 2.87 -14.54
C ASN A 335 -18.97 2.92 -13.88
N PHE A 336 -19.49 1.76 -13.50
CA PHE A 336 -20.71 1.61 -12.69
C PHE A 336 -20.36 1.13 -11.28
N PHE A 337 -20.99 1.75 -10.29
CA PHE A 337 -20.94 1.23 -8.93
C PHE A 337 -21.88 0.03 -8.81
N ASP A 338 -21.32 -1.15 -8.53
CA ASP A 338 -22.09 -2.35 -8.17
C ASP A 338 -22.24 -2.46 -6.65
N PRO A 339 -23.43 -2.27 -6.08
CA PRO A 339 -23.65 -2.43 -4.64
C PRO A 339 -23.48 -3.88 -4.15
N ASN A 340 -23.45 -4.86 -5.06
CA ASN A 340 -23.25 -6.27 -4.72
C ASN A 340 -21.79 -6.70 -4.90
N PHE A 341 -20.89 -5.82 -5.33
CA PHE A 341 -19.46 -6.12 -5.47
C PHE A 341 -19.18 -7.44 -6.23
N GLY A 342 -19.94 -7.72 -7.29
CA GLY A 342 -19.74 -8.91 -8.13
C GLY A 342 -20.22 -10.24 -7.53
N THR A 343 -20.97 -10.25 -6.42
CA THR A 343 -21.45 -11.48 -5.75
C THR A 343 -22.63 -12.16 -6.45
N ILE A 344 -23.42 -11.42 -7.25
CA ILE A 344 -24.58 -11.99 -7.95
C ILE A 344 -24.12 -12.70 -9.23
N THR A 345 -24.14 -14.04 -9.18
CA THR A 345 -23.67 -14.93 -10.28
C THR A 345 -24.60 -14.99 -11.49
N THR A 346 -25.85 -14.54 -11.37
CA THR A 346 -26.89 -14.65 -12.41
C THR A 346 -26.89 -13.51 -13.41
N THR A 347 -26.26 -12.37 -13.10
CA THR A 347 -26.17 -11.20 -13.97
C THR A 347 -24.72 -10.96 -14.36
N LYS A 348 -24.44 -10.74 -15.65
CA LYS A 348 -23.12 -10.26 -16.12
C LYS A 348 -22.71 -9.06 -15.28
N SER A 349 -21.45 -9.01 -14.81
CA SER A 349 -20.95 -7.89 -14.02
C SER A 349 -21.27 -6.55 -14.70
N SER A 350 -21.65 -5.54 -13.91
CA SER A 350 -21.98 -4.21 -14.44
C SER A 350 -20.83 -3.61 -15.23
N ASN A 351 -19.59 -3.94 -14.84
CA ASN A 351 -18.36 -3.47 -15.47
C ASN A 351 -17.72 -4.49 -16.43
N SER A 352 -18.52 -5.34 -17.08
CA SER A 352 -18.01 -6.40 -17.97
C SER A 352 -17.16 -5.90 -19.15
N ILE A 353 -17.42 -4.69 -19.66
CA ILE A 353 -16.61 -4.09 -20.74
C ILE A 353 -15.23 -3.67 -20.21
N ILE A 354 -15.17 -3.07 -19.02
CA ILE A 354 -13.90 -2.73 -18.34
C ILE A 354 -13.10 -4.02 -18.08
N PHE A 355 -13.77 -5.09 -17.65
CA PHE A 355 -13.09 -6.37 -17.44
C PHE A 355 -12.47 -6.93 -18.72
N LYS A 356 -13.12 -6.82 -19.88
CA LYS A 356 -12.53 -7.22 -21.17
C LYS A 356 -11.25 -6.43 -21.49
N VAL A 357 -11.21 -5.14 -21.16
CA VAL A 357 -10.00 -4.32 -21.28
C VAL A 357 -8.90 -4.83 -20.35
N ILE A 358 -9.22 -5.10 -19.09
CA ILE A 358 -8.27 -5.69 -18.12
C ILE A 358 -7.69 -7.00 -18.66
N VAL A 359 -8.51 -7.89 -19.22
CA VAL A 359 -8.05 -9.15 -19.83
C VAL A 359 -7.05 -8.91 -20.96
N ILE A 360 -7.28 -7.90 -21.81
CA ILE A 360 -6.33 -7.56 -22.89
C ILE A 360 -5.01 -7.06 -22.31
N LEU A 361 -5.08 -6.17 -21.31
CA LEU A 361 -3.92 -5.56 -20.67
C LEU A 361 -3.13 -6.54 -19.79
N ALA A 362 -3.77 -7.59 -19.27
CA ALA A 362 -3.12 -8.62 -18.43
C ALA A 362 -1.97 -9.33 -19.18
N ASN A 363 -1.98 -9.36 -20.51
CA ASN A 363 -0.85 -9.89 -21.29
C ASN A 363 0.42 -9.01 -21.23
N HIS A 364 0.31 -7.75 -20.79
CA HIS A 364 1.33 -6.72 -20.95
C HIS A 364 1.79 -6.05 -19.64
N TYR A 365 1.11 -6.28 -18.50
CA TYR A 365 1.43 -5.57 -17.25
C TYR A 365 2.86 -5.76 -16.75
N HIS A 366 3.51 -6.87 -17.08
CA HIS A 366 4.90 -7.12 -16.70
C HIS A 366 5.92 -6.24 -17.45
N SER A 367 5.55 -5.71 -18.61
CA SER A 367 6.44 -4.96 -19.51
C SER A 367 6.05 -3.50 -19.66
N ASP A 368 4.81 -3.14 -19.31
CA ASP A 368 4.27 -1.80 -19.50
C ASP A 368 3.67 -1.26 -18.18
N GLU A 369 4.32 -0.23 -17.64
CA GLU A 369 3.90 0.48 -16.42
C GLU A 369 2.51 1.09 -16.54
N TYR A 370 2.16 1.64 -17.71
CA TYR A 370 0.82 2.21 -17.91
C TYR A 370 -0.26 1.13 -17.94
N ALA A 371 0.05 -0.05 -18.47
CA ALA A 371 -0.87 -1.18 -18.45
C ALA A 371 -1.08 -1.68 -17.00
N ALA A 372 0.00 -1.84 -16.24
CA ALA A 372 -0.05 -2.20 -14.83
C ALA A 372 -0.88 -1.18 -14.01
N ASN A 373 -0.55 0.12 -14.14
CA ASN A 373 -1.25 1.20 -13.46
C ASN A 373 -2.75 1.26 -13.82
N LEU A 374 -3.09 1.10 -15.10
CA LEU A 374 -4.48 1.13 -15.55
C LEU A 374 -5.28 -0.05 -15.01
N ILE A 375 -4.70 -1.26 -14.95
CA ILE A 375 -5.33 -2.43 -14.32
C ILE A 375 -5.57 -2.18 -12.84
N VAL A 376 -4.53 -1.78 -12.10
CA VAL A 376 -4.61 -1.52 -10.65
C VAL A 376 -5.68 -0.47 -10.36
N THR A 377 -5.66 0.67 -11.06
CA THR A 377 -6.65 1.73 -10.87
C THR A 377 -8.06 1.27 -11.25
N SER A 378 -8.21 0.47 -12.32
CA SER A 378 -9.51 -0.09 -12.72
C SER A 378 -10.08 -1.00 -11.64
N LEU A 379 -9.26 -1.85 -11.03
CA LEU A 379 -9.68 -2.72 -9.94
C LEU A 379 -9.99 -1.94 -8.66
N THR A 380 -9.19 -0.93 -8.32
CA THR A 380 -9.44 -0.03 -7.17
C THR A 380 -10.75 0.76 -7.32
N THR A 381 -11.12 1.14 -8.56
CA THR A 381 -12.36 1.87 -8.82
C THR A 381 -13.57 0.97 -9.07
N CYS A 382 -13.34 -0.26 -9.55
CA CYS A 382 -14.34 -1.31 -9.82
C CYS A 382 -14.02 -2.59 -9.01
N PRO A 383 -14.22 -2.58 -7.68
CA PRO A 383 -13.89 -3.71 -6.82
C PRO A 383 -14.72 -4.98 -7.12
N ASP A 384 -15.85 -4.85 -7.81
CA ASP A 384 -16.66 -5.96 -8.32
C ASP A 384 -15.91 -6.88 -9.29
N LEU A 385 -14.82 -6.39 -9.89
CA LEU A 385 -14.02 -7.15 -10.86
C LEU A 385 -12.89 -7.97 -10.21
N LEU A 386 -12.60 -7.79 -8.91
CA LEU A 386 -11.45 -8.38 -8.23
C LEU A 386 -11.38 -9.90 -8.35
N GLN A 387 -12.45 -10.62 -7.98
CA GLN A 387 -12.45 -12.08 -8.05
C GLN A 387 -12.33 -12.60 -9.48
N SER A 388 -12.96 -11.93 -10.45
CA SER A 388 -12.83 -12.31 -11.86
C SER A 388 -11.39 -12.14 -12.34
N PHE A 389 -10.69 -11.10 -11.88
CA PHE A 389 -9.28 -10.88 -12.16
C PHE A 389 -8.37 -11.91 -11.48
N PHE A 390 -8.59 -12.21 -10.19
CA PHE A 390 -7.81 -13.24 -9.50
C PHE A 390 -7.98 -14.61 -10.13
N LYS A 391 -9.18 -14.94 -10.61
CA LYS A 391 -9.44 -16.15 -11.37
C LYS A 391 -8.63 -16.19 -12.67
N LEU A 392 -8.63 -15.10 -13.44
CA LEU A 392 -7.82 -14.98 -14.67
C LEU A 392 -6.34 -15.25 -14.38
N ILE A 393 -5.77 -14.51 -13.41
CA ILE A 393 -4.35 -14.63 -13.06
C ILE A 393 -3.99 -16.02 -12.52
N SER A 394 -4.86 -16.60 -11.67
CA SER A 394 -4.68 -17.95 -11.13
C SER A 394 -4.61 -19.02 -12.21
N HIS A 395 -5.40 -18.90 -13.28
CA HIS A 395 -5.40 -19.85 -14.38
C HIS A 395 -4.23 -19.67 -15.35
N GLU A 396 -3.86 -18.44 -15.67
CA GLU A 396 -2.88 -18.16 -16.73
C GLU A 396 -1.43 -18.12 -16.22
N TYR A 397 -1.20 -17.62 -15.00
CA TYR A 397 0.15 -17.29 -14.51
C TYR A 397 0.60 -18.13 -13.32
N ILE A 398 -0.31 -18.66 -12.52
CA ILE A 398 0.02 -19.42 -11.30
C ILE A 398 0.10 -20.93 -11.55
N SER A 399 -0.48 -21.48 -12.62
CA SER A 399 -0.55 -22.94 -12.85
C SER A 399 0.77 -23.63 -13.30
N GLY A 400 1.94 -23.18 -12.79
CA GLY A 400 3.20 -23.92 -12.84
C GLY A 400 4.04 -23.77 -14.11
N ARG A 401 3.76 -22.81 -15.00
CA ARG A 401 4.52 -22.56 -16.25
C ARG A 401 5.17 -21.17 -16.34
N SER A 402 4.94 -20.30 -15.36
CA SER A 402 5.41 -18.91 -15.40
C SER A 402 6.87 -18.81 -14.94
N LYS A 403 7.75 -18.33 -15.83
CA LYS A 403 9.11 -17.88 -15.47
C LYS A 403 9.11 -16.59 -14.62
N ASN A 404 7.95 -15.97 -14.41
CA ASN A 404 7.76 -14.65 -13.80
C ASN A 404 6.81 -14.69 -12.58
N LEU A 405 6.76 -15.82 -11.85
CA LEU A 405 5.88 -15.96 -10.69
C LEU A 405 6.14 -14.89 -9.63
N THR A 406 7.40 -14.55 -9.35
CA THR A 406 7.79 -13.46 -8.44
C THR A 406 7.12 -12.14 -8.82
N ARG A 407 7.30 -11.68 -10.07
CA ARG A 407 6.67 -10.44 -10.58
C ARG A 407 5.15 -10.49 -10.54
N THR A 408 4.57 -11.67 -10.71
CA THR A 408 3.11 -11.86 -10.64
C THR A 408 2.63 -11.64 -9.21
N LEU A 409 3.31 -12.22 -8.22
CA LEU A 409 2.99 -12.05 -6.82
C LEU A 409 3.23 -10.61 -6.35
N GLU A 410 4.31 -9.96 -6.80
CA GLU A 410 4.56 -8.54 -6.55
C GLU A 410 3.43 -7.65 -7.07
N PHE A 411 2.99 -7.88 -8.31
CA PHE A 411 1.87 -7.16 -8.90
C PHE A 411 0.55 -7.43 -8.15
N LEU A 412 0.32 -8.67 -7.71
CA LEU A 412 -0.85 -8.99 -6.89
C LEU A 412 -0.82 -8.30 -5.51
N CYS A 413 0.37 -8.14 -4.92
CA CYS A 413 0.53 -7.32 -3.72
C CYS A 413 0.13 -5.87 -3.99
N GLU A 414 0.62 -5.28 -5.09
CA GLU A 414 0.27 -3.92 -5.50
C GLU A 414 -1.24 -3.75 -5.69
N VAL A 415 -1.89 -4.69 -6.38
CA VAL A 415 -3.35 -4.70 -6.56
C VAL A 415 -4.07 -4.67 -5.22
N LEU A 416 -3.68 -5.49 -4.25
CA LEU A 416 -4.31 -5.53 -2.92
C LEU A 416 -4.03 -4.26 -2.12
N GLN A 417 -2.80 -3.76 -2.12
CA GLN A 417 -2.38 -2.57 -1.36
C GLN A 417 -3.05 -1.29 -1.85
N GLN A 418 -3.38 -1.22 -3.14
CA GLN A 418 -4.07 -0.07 -3.74
C GLN A 418 -5.60 -0.16 -3.61
N GLN A 419 -6.15 -1.22 -3.01
CA GLN A 419 -7.58 -1.28 -2.73
C GLN A 419 -7.97 -0.24 -1.67
N LYS A 420 -9.18 0.31 -1.79
CA LYS A 420 -9.69 1.25 -0.78
C LYS A 420 -9.93 0.52 0.53
N SER A 421 -9.72 1.24 1.62
CA SER A 421 -10.13 0.79 2.96
C SER A 421 -11.63 0.47 2.96
N LEU A 422 -11.98 -0.64 3.61
CA LEU A 422 -13.34 -1.14 3.75
C LEU A 422 -14.26 -0.12 4.45
N ASP A 423 -13.70 0.76 5.29
CA ASP A 423 -14.44 1.85 5.94
C ASP A 423 -15.13 2.79 4.94
N THR A 424 -14.62 2.88 3.71
CA THR A 424 -15.23 3.65 2.61
C THR A 424 -16.68 3.25 2.35
N TRP A 425 -17.05 1.99 2.64
CA TRP A 425 -18.38 1.43 2.37
C TRP A 425 -19.15 1.07 3.65
N LEU A 426 -18.71 1.55 4.81
CA LEU A 426 -19.28 1.21 6.11
C LEU A 426 -20.79 1.50 6.19
N ALA A 427 -21.25 2.63 5.63
CA ALA A 427 -22.66 2.97 5.58
C ALA A 427 -23.50 1.93 4.80
N LEU A 428 -22.95 1.36 3.72
CA LEU A 428 -23.63 0.28 2.99
C LEU A 428 -23.70 -0.99 3.84
N PHE A 429 -22.59 -1.39 4.45
CA PHE A 429 -22.52 -2.60 5.27
C PHE A 429 -23.49 -2.56 6.48
N GLN A 430 -23.58 -1.41 7.16
CA GLN A 430 -24.50 -1.21 8.29
C GLN A 430 -25.97 -1.43 7.93
N THR A 431 -26.36 -1.07 6.71
CA THR A 431 -27.75 -1.19 6.24
C THR A 431 -28.13 -2.59 5.75
N MET A 432 -27.16 -3.51 5.60
CA MET A 432 -27.44 -4.85 5.09
C MET A 432 -28.11 -5.72 6.16
N THR A 433 -29.24 -6.33 5.79
CA THR A 433 -30.02 -7.21 6.66
C THR A 433 -29.65 -8.69 6.49
N ASP A 434 -29.05 -9.08 5.37
CA ASP A 434 -28.65 -10.46 5.07
C ASP A 434 -27.17 -10.68 5.42
N PRO A 435 -26.86 -11.52 6.42
CA PRO A 435 -25.49 -11.79 6.83
C PRO A 435 -24.70 -12.54 5.74
N ILE A 436 -25.34 -13.44 4.98
CA ILE A 436 -24.66 -14.22 3.92
C ILE A 436 -24.17 -13.28 2.83
N LYS A 437 -25.06 -12.40 2.37
CA LYS A 437 -24.72 -11.40 1.35
C LYS A 437 -23.59 -10.48 1.80
N LEU A 438 -23.61 -10.00 3.05
CA LEU A 438 -22.50 -9.20 3.58
C LEU A 438 -21.19 -9.99 3.55
N THR A 439 -21.21 -11.24 4.01
CA THR A 439 -20.01 -12.08 4.01
C THR A 439 -19.49 -12.38 2.60
N ASP A 440 -20.35 -12.63 1.62
CA ASP A 440 -19.94 -12.83 0.22
C ASP A 440 -19.25 -11.58 -0.34
N ILE A 441 -19.76 -10.39 0.00
CA ILE A 441 -19.14 -9.12 -0.40
C ILE A 441 -17.77 -8.96 0.25
N LEU A 442 -17.66 -9.22 1.56
CA LEU A 442 -16.39 -9.13 2.28
C LEU A 442 -15.38 -10.13 1.71
N ILE A 443 -15.80 -11.36 1.42
CA ILE A 443 -14.96 -12.38 0.77
C ILE A 443 -14.45 -11.86 -0.59
N ASN A 444 -15.33 -11.32 -1.44
CA ASN A 444 -14.95 -10.77 -2.74
C ASN A 444 -13.90 -9.64 -2.62
N LEU A 445 -13.99 -8.81 -1.59
CA LEU A 445 -13.13 -7.65 -1.35
C LEU A 445 -11.80 -7.94 -0.64
N THR A 446 -11.66 -9.12 -0.03
CA THR A 446 -10.54 -9.44 0.86
C THR A 446 -9.78 -10.71 0.50
N LEU A 447 -10.46 -11.75 0.00
CA LEU A 447 -9.89 -13.08 -0.19
C LEU A 447 -9.77 -13.44 -1.66
N PRO A 448 -8.56 -13.53 -2.24
CA PRO A 448 -8.38 -13.99 -3.62
C PRO A 448 -8.52 -15.51 -3.72
N ILE A 449 -9.75 -16.03 -3.69
CA ILE A 449 -10.08 -17.45 -3.49
C ILE A 449 -9.33 -18.38 -4.46
N ASP A 450 -9.37 -18.07 -5.76
CA ASP A 450 -8.75 -18.91 -6.81
C ASP A 450 -7.22 -18.97 -6.67
N ILE A 451 -6.59 -17.96 -6.07
CA ILE A 451 -5.15 -17.94 -5.81
C ILE A 451 -4.85 -18.71 -4.53
N MET A 452 -5.61 -18.44 -3.46
CA MET A 452 -5.47 -19.10 -2.16
C MET A 452 -5.62 -20.63 -2.26
N SER A 453 -6.55 -21.11 -3.09
CA SER A 453 -6.75 -22.55 -3.30
C SER A 453 -5.53 -23.30 -3.86
N LYS A 454 -4.61 -22.59 -4.53
CA LYS A 454 -3.37 -23.15 -5.10
C LYS A 454 -2.11 -22.74 -4.32
N PHE A 455 -2.26 -21.94 -3.27
CA PHE A 455 -1.16 -21.28 -2.58
C PHE A 455 -0.17 -22.29 -2.00
N ASP A 456 -0.67 -23.27 -1.25
CA ASP A 456 0.17 -24.30 -0.62
C ASP A 456 0.82 -25.23 -1.64
N GLN A 457 0.08 -25.58 -2.69
CA GLN A 457 0.50 -26.62 -3.63
C GLN A 457 1.54 -26.11 -4.63
N VAL A 458 1.46 -24.83 -5.01
CA VAL A 458 2.27 -24.28 -6.12
C VAL A 458 3.18 -23.16 -5.67
N ILE A 459 2.75 -22.32 -4.73
CA ILE A 459 3.47 -21.10 -4.36
C ILE A 459 4.43 -21.37 -3.18
N LEU A 460 3.93 -21.94 -2.08
CA LEU A 460 4.75 -22.20 -0.88
C LEU A 460 5.75 -23.35 -1.07
N LYS A 461 5.37 -24.39 -1.80
CA LYS A 461 6.24 -25.55 -2.08
C LYS A 461 7.29 -25.28 -3.17
N ASN A 462 7.40 -24.05 -3.65
CA ASN A 462 8.44 -23.69 -4.60
C ASN A 462 9.81 -23.73 -3.92
N SER A 463 10.83 -24.21 -4.62
CA SER A 463 12.20 -24.32 -4.09
C SER A 463 12.94 -22.98 -4.01
N ASP A 464 12.43 -21.92 -4.64
CA ASP A 464 13.06 -20.60 -4.68
C ASP A 464 12.69 -19.74 -3.45
N ALA A 465 13.69 -19.36 -2.67
CA ALA A 465 13.57 -18.52 -1.48
C ALA A 465 12.97 -17.13 -1.78
N LEU A 466 13.27 -16.52 -2.94
CA LEU A 466 12.71 -15.23 -3.32
C LEU A 466 11.22 -15.33 -3.61
N ILE A 467 10.78 -16.40 -4.28
CA ILE A 467 9.36 -16.65 -4.53
C ILE A 467 8.61 -16.83 -3.21
N GLN A 468 9.19 -17.57 -2.27
CA GLN A 468 8.59 -17.75 -0.94
C GLN A 468 8.48 -16.45 -0.16
N SER A 469 9.53 -15.63 -0.15
CA SER A 469 9.53 -14.30 0.47
C SER A 469 8.37 -13.45 -0.09
N VAL A 470 8.29 -13.28 -1.42
CA VAL A 470 7.21 -12.50 -2.04
C VAL A 470 5.83 -13.14 -1.79
N ALA A 471 5.73 -14.46 -1.74
CA ALA A 471 4.49 -15.15 -1.36
C ALA A 471 4.04 -14.82 0.06
N MET A 472 4.98 -14.77 1.02
CA MET A 472 4.70 -14.35 2.40
C MET A 472 4.22 -12.90 2.46
N LYS A 473 4.84 -12.00 1.68
CA LYS A 473 4.39 -10.61 1.53
C LYS A 473 2.96 -10.52 0.97
N PHE A 474 2.65 -11.32 -0.04
CA PHE A 474 1.31 -11.38 -0.61
C PHE A 474 0.28 -11.88 0.40
N LEU A 475 0.58 -12.97 1.12
CA LEU A 475 -0.28 -13.48 2.18
C LEU A 475 -0.50 -12.44 3.29
N SER A 476 0.55 -11.69 3.66
CA SER A 476 0.43 -10.61 4.66
C SER A 476 -0.59 -9.57 4.20
N SER A 477 -0.52 -9.17 2.92
CA SER A 477 -1.45 -8.20 2.33
C SER A 477 -2.90 -8.73 2.34
N VAL A 478 -3.10 -10.04 2.10
CA VAL A 478 -4.42 -10.67 2.22
C VAL A 478 -4.91 -10.66 3.67
N LEU A 479 -4.06 -11.02 4.63
CA LEU A 479 -4.41 -11.08 6.05
C LEU A 479 -4.73 -9.69 6.64
N GLU A 480 -4.05 -8.64 6.19
CA GLU A 480 -4.38 -7.26 6.57
C GLU A 480 -5.80 -6.88 6.14
N ARG A 481 -6.19 -7.24 4.91
CA ARG A 481 -7.54 -7.02 4.39
C ARG A 481 -8.60 -7.82 5.15
N VAL A 482 -8.28 -9.06 5.51
CA VAL A 482 -9.16 -9.91 6.34
C VAL A 482 -9.30 -9.35 7.75
N LYS A 483 -8.22 -8.86 8.35
CA LYS A 483 -8.25 -8.19 9.66
C LYS A 483 -9.17 -6.98 9.63
N GLU A 484 -9.08 -6.16 8.59
CA GLU A 484 -9.95 -5.00 8.39
C GLU A 484 -11.44 -5.42 8.34
N ALA A 485 -11.77 -6.47 7.59
CA ALA A 485 -13.14 -6.99 7.53
C ALA A 485 -13.62 -7.54 8.89
N LEU A 486 -12.76 -8.25 9.62
CA LEU A 486 -13.08 -8.76 10.95
C LEU A 486 -13.39 -7.60 11.91
N ASN A 487 -12.56 -6.56 11.93
CA ASN A 487 -12.79 -5.36 12.76
C ASN A 487 -14.14 -4.71 12.44
N ILE A 488 -14.51 -4.62 11.15
CA ILE A 488 -15.81 -4.09 10.74
C ILE A 488 -16.96 -4.95 11.31
N ILE A 489 -16.86 -6.27 11.20
CA ILE A 489 -17.92 -7.16 11.71
C ILE A 489 -18.03 -7.08 13.24
N THR A 490 -16.90 -7.00 13.96
CA THR A 490 -16.87 -6.99 15.43
C THR A 490 -17.29 -5.65 16.00
N ASP A 491 -16.78 -4.55 15.45
CA ASP A 491 -16.83 -3.25 16.12
C ASP A 491 -18.06 -2.45 15.66
N VAL A 492 -18.45 -2.58 14.38
CA VAL A 492 -19.53 -1.79 13.78
C VAL A 492 -20.90 -2.41 14.07
N PRO A 493 -21.93 -1.63 14.46
CA PRO A 493 -23.30 -2.15 14.59
C PRO A 493 -23.88 -2.53 13.21
N LEU A 494 -24.15 -3.82 13.00
CA LEU A 494 -24.69 -4.37 11.75
C LEU A 494 -26.16 -4.76 11.89
N ALA A 495 -26.99 -4.40 10.90
CA ALA A 495 -28.42 -4.75 10.90
C ALA A 495 -28.69 -6.27 10.77
N CYS A 496 -27.81 -7.02 10.12
CA CYS A 496 -27.90 -8.48 9.97
C CYS A 496 -27.53 -9.28 11.23
N GLY A 497 -27.08 -8.62 12.30
CA GLY A 497 -26.53 -9.26 13.49
C GLY A 497 -25.07 -9.66 13.34
N LYS A 498 -24.23 -9.29 14.32
CA LYS A 498 -22.78 -9.47 14.28
C LYS A 498 -22.34 -10.94 14.35
N VAL A 499 -22.99 -11.73 15.21
CA VAL A 499 -22.59 -13.12 15.51
C VAL A 499 -22.67 -14.00 14.26
N ASN A 500 -23.80 -13.99 13.56
CA ASN A 500 -24.00 -14.81 12.37
C ASN A 500 -23.03 -14.42 11.24
N ALA A 501 -22.85 -13.13 10.98
CA ALA A 501 -21.92 -12.66 9.95
C ALA A 501 -20.47 -13.02 10.30
N LEU A 502 -20.10 -12.92 11.59
CA LEU A 502 -18.76 -13.30 12.07
C LEU A 502 -18.50 -14.79 11.86
N GLU A 503 -19.41 -15.66 12.31
CA GLU A 503 -19.25 -17.12 12.17
C GLU A 503 -19.11 -17.55 10.70
N ILE A 504 -19.96 -17.02 9.81
CA ILE A 504 -19.93 -17.36 8.38
C ILE A 504 -18.61 -16.90 7.74
N TYR A 505 -18.17 -15.67 8.03
CA TYR A 505 -16.92 -15.14 7.48
C TYR A 505 -15.70 -15.88 8.02
N GLN A 506 -15.68 -16.20 9.32
CA GLN A 506 -14.63 -17.01 9.94
C GLN A 506 -14.52 -18.40 9.31
N GLN A 507 -15.65 -19.07 9.03
CA GLN A 507 -15.65 -20.36 8.32
C GLN A 507 -15.06 -20.24 6.90
N ALA A 508 -15.37 -19.15 6.18
CA ALA A 508 -14.80 -18.90 4.86
C ALA A 508 -13.28 -18.68 4.93
N ILE A 509 -12.81 -17.89 5.91
CA ILE A 509 -11.37 -17.68 6.14
C ILE A 509 -10.67 -19.01 6.39
N LEU A 510 -11.18 -19.84 7.32
CA LEU A 510 -10.59 -21.14 7.67
C LEU A 510 -10.53 -22.12 6.50
N ARG A 511 -11.41 -21.95 5.51
CA ARG A 511 -11.44 -22.80 4.31
C ARG A 511 -10.34 -22.45 3.31
N TYR A 512 -9.95 -21.17 3.20
CA TYR A 512 -9.10 -20.70 2.10
C TYR A 512 -7.72 -20.22 2.56
N ILE A 513 -7.57 -19.68 3.77
CA ILE A 513 -6.27 -19.21 4.26
C ILE A 513 -5.39 -20.40 4.64
N PRO A 514 -4.13 -20.46 4.17
CA PRO A 514 -3.16 -21.48 4.58
C PRO A 514 -2.95 -21.51 6.09
N LYS A 515 -2.77 -22.71 6.64
CA LYS A 515 -2.52 -22.87 8.08
C LYS A 515 -1.07 -22.51 8.42
N PRO A 516 -0.81 -21.95 9.61
CA PRO A 516 0.53 -21.61 10.09
C PRO A 516 1.59 -22.71 9.90
N ASP A 517 1.22 -23.98 10.09
CA ASP A 517 2.17 -25.10 9.99
C ASP A 517 2.73 -25.30 8.57
N HIS A 518 1.97 -24.91 7.54
CA HIS A 518 2.39 -25.07 6.15
C HIS A 518 3.57 -24.15 5.79
N PHE A 519 3.87 -23.15 6.63
CA PHE A 519 4.97 -22.21 6.42
C PHE A 519 6.30 -22.69 7.02
N CYS A 520 6.28 -23.65 7.95
CA CYS A 520 7.48 -24.16 8.61
C CYS A 520 8.43 -24.86 7.62
N ASP A 521 7.88 -25.55 6.60
CA ASP A 521 8.67 -26.20 5.56
C ASP A 521 9.36 -25.19 4.63
N SER A 522 8.69 -24.07 4.32
CA SER A 522 9.26 -22.98 3.52
C SER A 522 10.42 -22.29 4.26
N LEU A 523 10.32 -22.13 5.58
CA LEU A 523 11.41 -21.58 6.38
C LEU A 523 12.69 -22.42 6.28
N ASN A 524 12.60 -23.74 6.26
CA ASN A 524 13.78 -24.61 6.15
C ASN A 524 14.59 -24.41 4.84
N LEU A 525 13.96 -23.91 3.77
CA LEU A 525 14.65 -23.56 2.51
C LEU A 525 15.40 -22.23 2.59
N LEU A 526 15.01 -21.31 3.48
CA LEU A 526 15.78 -20.08 3.75
C LEU A 526 17.13 -20.36 4.43
N LYS A 527 17.31 -21.55 5.02
CA LYS A 527 18.57 -21.98 5.66
C LYS A 527 19.71 -22.20 4.65
N THR A 528 19.40 -22.40 3.37
CA THR A 528 20.40 -22.74 2.33
C THR A 528 20.92 -21.54 1.54
N VAL A 529 20.49 -20.31 1.87
CA VAL A 529 20.92 -19.08 1.17
C VAL A 529 22.16 -18.50 1.89
N ASP A 530 23.35 -18.79 1.37
CA ASP A 530 24.66 -18.44 1.96
C ASP A 530 25.09 -16.95 1.86
N SER A 531 24.21 -16.03 1.48
CA SER A 531 24.56 -14.61 1.27
C SER A 531 24.03 -13.69 2.39
N THR A 532 24.96 -13.10 3.12
CA THR A 532 24.79 -12.35 4.38
C THR A 532 24.07 -11.00 4.28
N SER A 533 23.61 -10.56 3.09
CA SER A 533 22.98 -9.23 2.93
C SER A 533 21.45 -9.23 2.75
N ASP A 534 20.79 -10.37 2.49
CA ASP A 534 19.38 -10.39 2.05
C ASP A 534 18.43 -11.24 2.94
N ILE A 535 18.94 -11.85 4.02
CA ILE A 535 18.17 -12.77 4.88
C ILE A 535 17.18 -12.03 5.80
N ASN A 536 17.43 -10.76 6.13
CA ASN A 536 16.59 -9.99 7.05
C ASN A 536 15.19 -9.69 6.50
N GLN A 537 15.05 -9.53 5.17
CA GLN A 537 13.77 -9.20 4.56
C GLN A 537 12.76 -10.38 4.63
N PRO A 538 13.09 -11.62 4.23
CA PRO A 538 12.21 -12.78 4.43
C PRO A 538 11.81 -13.00 5.91
N ILE A 539 12.74 -12.80 6.84
CA ILE A 539 12.48 -12.95 8.28
C ILE A 539 11.49 -11.89 8.77
N SER A 540 11.69 -10.63 8.39
CA SER A 540 10.78 -9.55 8.76
C SER A 540 9.35 -9.79 8.26
N GLN A 541 9.20 -10.31 7.03
CA GLN A 541 7.91 -10.65 6.46
C GLN A 541 7.24 -11.81 7.20
N TYR A 542 8.02 -12.80 7.61
CA TYR A 542 7.52 -13.90 8.44
C TYR A 542 7.03 -13.41 9.81
N ILE A 543 7.81 -12.55 10.47
CA ILE A 543 7.39 -11.94 11.75
C ILE A 543 6.10 -11.14 11.56
N ASN A 544 5.96 -10.39 10.47
CA ASN A 544 4.73 -9.66 10.17
C ASN A 544 3.53 -10.59 9.97
N LEU A 545 3.70 -11.74 9.31
CA LEU A 545 2.65 -12.77 9.23
C LEU A 545 2.25 -13.26 10.62
N LEU A 546 3.21 -13.57 11.49
CA LEU A 546 2.93 -13.98 12.86
C LEU A 546 2.20 -12.90 13.67
N LYS A 547 2.57 -11.63 13.50
CA LYS A 547 1.85 -10.51 14.11
C LYS A 547 0.38 -10.47 13.68
N LEU A 548 0.10 -10.76 12.41
CA LEU A 548 -1.26 -10.79 11.89
C LEU A 548 -2.04 -11.98 12.45
N TYR A 549 -1.46 -13.19 12.44
CA TYR A 549 -2.08 -14.38 13.04
C TYR A 549 -2.29 -14.25 14.56
N SER A 550 -1.41 -13.53 15.25
CA SER A 550 -1.51 -13.27 16.70
C SER A 550 -2.44 -12.13 17.09
N SER A 551 -3.06 -11.46 16.12
CA SER A 551 -4.03 -10.39 16.36
C SER A 551 -5.29 -10.95 17.05
N PRO A 552 -5.91 -10.20 17.99
CA PRO A 552 -7.11 -10.63 18.71
C PRO A 552 -8.21 -11.20 17.82
N CYS A 553 -8.41 -10.58 16.65
CA CYS A 553 -9.42 -10.97 15.68
C CYS A 553 -9.23 -12.38 15.14
N PHE A 554 -7.99 -12.79 14.85
CA PHE A 554 -7.66 -14.14 14.38
C PHE A 554 -7.64 -15.15 15.54
N MET A 555 -7.18 -14.74 16.73
CA MET A 555 -7.17 -15.59 17.92
C MET A 555 -8.59 -15.93 18.41
N SER A 556 -9.57 -15.03 18.23
CA SER A 556 -10.99 -15.34 18.47
C SER A 556 -11.52 -16.48 17.59
N MET A 557 -10.89 -16.75 16.44
CA MET A 557 -11.24 -17.87 15.56
C MET A 557 -10.68 -19.21 16.06
N SER A 558 -9.54 -19.20 16.76
CA SER A 558 -8.90 -20.43 17.25
C SER A 558 -9.67 -21.03 18.42
N ALA A 559 -10.29 -20.19 19.26
CA ALA A 559 -11.19 -20.59 20.34
C ALA A 559 -12.41 -21.43 19.86
N MET A 560 -12.79 -21.33 18.58
CA MET A 560 -13.87 -22.15 17.99
C MET A 560 -13.39 -23.48 17.41
N ASN A 561 -12.08 -23.74 17.31
CA ASN A 561 -11.54 -24.95 16.69
C ASN A 561 -10.27 -25.46 17.39
N ILE A 562 -10.44 -26.46 18.27
CA ILE A 562 -9.38 -27.12 19.06
C ILE A 562 -8.20 -27.58 18.19
N ASN A 563 -8.42 -27.92 16.91
CA ASN A 563 -7.33 -28.29 16.00
C ASN A 563 -6.44 -27.08 15.63
N LEU A 564 -6.99 -25.88 15.52
CA LEU A 564 -6.20 -24.68 15.20
C LEU A 564 -5.28 -24.28 16.36
N ASP A 565 -5.72 -24.49 17.59
CA ASP A 565 -4.91 -24.25 18.79
C ASP A 565 -3.69 -25.17 18.86
N ILE A 566 -3.84 -26.47 18.56
CA ILE A 566 -2.72 -27.42 18.54
C ILE A 566 -1.73 -27.07 17.41
N LEU A 567 -2.25 -26.72 16.23
CA LEU A 567 -1.47 -26.33 15.05
C LEU A 567 -0.69 -25.02 15.31
N LEU A 568 -1.30 -24.00 15.92
CA LEU A 568 -0.62 -22.77 16.34
C LEU A 568 0.50 -23.05 17.35
N THR A 569 0.26 -23.92 18.34
CA THR A 569 1.31 -24.30 19.31
C THR A 569 2.48 -25.01 18.65
N ASN A 570 2.22 -25.95 17.73
CA ASN A 570 3.28 -26.65 17.00
C ASN A 570 4.06 -25.69 16.08
N SER A 571 3.38 -24.78 15.39
CA SER A 571 3.99 -23.72 14.59
C SER A 571 4.93 -22.82 15.42
N ILE A 572 4.50 -22.36 16.60
CA ILE A 572 5.32 -21.54 17.52
C ILE A 572 6.60 -22.28 17.93
N MET A 573 6.51 -23.58 18.18
CA MET A 573 7.65 -24.39 18.61
C MET A 573 8.62 -24.71 17.46
N ASN A 574 8.08 -25.00 16.28
CA ASN A 574 8.89 -25.14 15.06
C ASN A 574 9.58 -23.82 14.71
N LEU A 575 8.94 -22.68 14.97
CA LEU A 575 9.53 -21.36 14.78
C LEU A 575 10.73 -21.11 15.69
N LEU A 576 10.64 -21.50 16.96
CA LEU A 576 11.76 -21.38 17.89
C LEU A 576 12.99 -22.12 17.36
N THR A 577 12.81 -23.35 16.84
CA THR A 577 13.89 -24.15 16.21
C THR A 577 14.56 -23.44 15.05
N PHE A 578 13.78 -22.76 14.21
CA PHE A 578 14.26 -22.00 13.06
C PHE A 578 15.04 -20.73 13.46
N PHE A 579 14.50 -19.95 14.40
CA PHE A 579 15.11 -18.68 14.82
C PHE A 579 16.47 -18.87 15.51
N LYS A 580 16.69 -19.95 16.28
CA LYS A 580 18.01 -20.27 16.85
C LYS A 580 19.08 -20.43 15.77
N GLU A 581 18.81 -21.15 14.69
CA GLU A 581 19.82 -21.46 13.66
C GLU A 581 20.22 -20.23 12.82
N ILE A 582 19.32 -19.27 12.64
CA ILE A 582 19.60 -18.06 11.86
C ILE A 582 20.16 -16.93 12.73
N LEU A 583 19.59 -16.69 13.92
CA LEU A 583 20.03 -15.63 14.82
C LEU A 583 21.39 -15.92 15.49
N THR A 584 21.87 -17.16 15.44
CA THR A 584 23.24 -17.52 15.86
C THR A 584 24.28 -17.29 14.76
N LYS A 585 23.89 -17.15 13.48
CA LYS A 585 24.80 -16.99 12.34
C LYS A 585 25.01 -15.55 11.88
N ASN A 586 24.04 -14.68 12.08
CA ASN A 586 24.08 -13.28 11.62
C ASN A 586 24.14 -12.34 12.82
N GLU A 587 25.07 -11.37 12.81
CA GLU A 587 25.14 -10.29 13.82
C GLU A 587 23.76 -9.62 13.95
N THR A 588 23.18 -9.70 15.15
CA THR A 588 21.73 -9.59 15.36
C THR A 588 21.23 -8.15 15.47
N ASN A 589 20.06 -7.89 14.89
CA ASN A 589 19.27 -6.67 15.10
C ASN A 589 18.31 -6.89 16.28
N GLU A 590 18.58 -6.27 17.44
CA GLU A 590 17.78 -6.40 18.67
C GLU A 590 16.28 -6.19 18.42
N ASN A 591 15.91 -5.26 17.52
CA ASN A 591 14.52 -4.97 17.14
C ASN A 591 13.79 -6.18 16.53
N LEU A 592 14.46 -7.05 15.77
CA LEU A 592 13.82 -8.23 15.18
C LEU A 592 13.45 -9.26 16.25
N ILE A 593 14.32 -9.41 17.24
CA ILE A 593 14.13 -10.37 18.33
C ILE A 593 13.04 -9.88 19.28
N GLU A 594 12.99 -8.58 19.58
CA GLU A 594 11.92 -7.97 20.38
C GLU A 594 10.55 -8.13 19.71
N ASN A 595 10.47 -7.86 18.40
CA ASN A 595 9.26 -8.07 17.64
C ASN A 595 8.80 -9.55 17.64
N TYR A 596 9.75 -10.49 17.64
CA TYR A 596 9.46 -11.92 17.75
C TYR A 596 8.93 -12.30 19.14
N PHE A 597 9.55 -11.81 20.22
CA PHE A 597 9.05 -12.03 21.58
C PHE A 597 7.65 -11.47 21.78
N GLN A 598 7.37 -10.27 21.27
CA GLN A 598 6.02 -9.70 21.31
C GLN A 598 5.00 -10.56 20.57
N CYS A 599 5.37 -11.18 19.44
CA CYS A 599 4.48 -12.12 18.74
C CYS A 599 4.18 -13.33 19.61
N ILE A 600 5.20 -13.95 20.21
CA ILE A 600 5.02 -15.10 21.10
C ILE A 600 4.11 -14.73 22.26
N GLU A 601 4.38 -13.58 22.90
CA GLU A 601 3.58 -13.12 24.03
C GLU A 601 2.11 -12.87 23.66
N ASN A 602 1.85 -12.29 22.49
CA ASN A 602 0.50 -12.06 21.96
C ASN A 602 -0.21 -13.36 21.61
N ILE A 603 0.48 -14.36 21.04
CA ILE A 603 -0.16 -15.65 20.75
C ILE A 603 -0.50 -16.37 22.07
N LEU A 604 0.38 -16.29 23.06
CA LEU A 604 0.18 -16.91 24.37
C LEU A 604 -0.82 -16.15 25.26
N SER A 605 -1.06 -14.85 25.04
CA SER A 605 -1.96 -14.03 25.89
C SER A 605 -3.43 -14.38 25.76
N TYR A 606 -3.85 -15.00 24.66
CA TYR A 606 -5.22 -15.49 24.47
C TYR A 606 -5.47 -16.88 25.06
N ARG A 607 -4.51 -17.41 25.84
CA ARG A 607 -4.64 -18.69 26.55
C ARG A 607 -4.64 -18.47 28.06
N GLU A 608 -5.51 -19.20 28.76
CA GLU A 608 -5.53 -19.21 30.23
C GLU A 608 -4.38 -20.06 30.81
N SER A 609 -3.99 -21.16 30.16
CA SER A 609 -2.75 -21.96 30.40
C SER A 609 -2.60 -23.07 29.36
N ILE A 610 -1.37 -23.56 29.10
CA ILE A 610 -1.13 -24.81 28.33
C ILE A 610 -0.82 -25.93 29.33
N ASP A 611 -1.83 -26.52 29.96
CA ASP A 611 -1.58 -27.61 30.91
C ASP A 611 -1.26 -28.96 30.20
N ASP A 612 -1.58 -29.06 28.89
CA ASP A 612 -1.17 -30.20 28.04
C ASP A 612 0.22 -29.95 27.42
N ALA A 613 1.26 -30.25 28.18
CA ALA A 613 2.68 -30.22 27.78
C ALA A 613 3.05 -31.33 26.77
N THR A 614 2.24 -31.55 25.73
CA THR A 614 2.51 -32.54 24.68
C THR A 614 3.82 -32.26 23.94
N TRP A 615 4.16 -30.99 23.72
CA TRP A 615 5.42 -30.55 23.13
C TRP A 615 6.67 -30.91 23.96
N ALA A 616 6.58 -30.79 25.28
CA ALA A 616 7.69 -31.09 26.19
C ALA A 616 7.88 -32.61 26.38
N ARG A 617 6.83 -33.42 26.12
CA ARG A 617 6.91 -34.89 26.13
C ARG A 617 7.45 -35.49 24.82
N GLN A 618 7.36 -34.76 23.70
CA GLN A 618 7.78 -35.23 22.37
C GLN A 618 9.29 -35.04 22.10
N ASN A 619 9.92 -34.00 22.65
CA ASN A 619 11.34 -33.73 22.47
C ASN A 619 12.17 -34.35 23.61
N LYS A 620 12.60 -35.61 23.44
CA LYS A 620 13.44 -36.33 24.42
C LYS A 620 14.93 -35.93 24.41
N GLU A 621 15.36 -35.14 23.43
CA GLU A 621 16.73 -34.62 23.34
C GLU A 621 16.86 -33.28 24.12
N LEU A 622 17.55 -33.34 25.26
CA LEU A 622 17.75 -32.24 26.23
C LEU A 622 18.56 -31.03 25.72
N GLU A 623 19.06 -31.05 24.48
CA GLU A 623 19.88 -29.98 23.91
C GLU A 623 19.08 -28.92 23.11
N CYS A 624 17.82 -29.22 22.77
CA CYS A 624 16.99 -28.40 21.88
C CYS A 624 15.57 -28.18 22.41
N THR A 625 15.40 -28.08 23.73
CA THR A 625 14.09 -27.79 24.31
C THR A 625 13.68 -26.34 24.01
N PRO A 626 12.43 -26.07 23.59
CA PRO A 626 11.98 -24.72 23.23
C PRO A 626 12.24 -23.63 24.29
N LEU A 627 12.20 -23.99 25.58
CA LEU A 627 12.54 -23.10 26.67
C LEU A 627 14.03 -22.70 26.65
N ARG A 628 14.93 -23.67 26.47
CA ARG A 628 16.37 -23.41 26.32
C ARG A 628 16.65 -22.52 25.10
N MET A 629 15.87 -22.67 24.02
CA MET A 629 15.97 -21.83 22.84
C MET A 629 15.56 -20.38 23.12
N LEU A 630 14.45 -20.17 23.85
CA LEU A 630 14.01 -18.86 24.30
C LEU A 630 15.08 -18.17 25.16
N LEU A 631 15.70 -18.91 26.08
CA LEU A 631 16.81 -18.41 26.90
C LEU A 631 18.01 -18.03 26.02
N LYS A 632 18.47 -18.90 25.11
CA LYS A 632 19.59 -18.57 24.19
C LYS A 632 19.35 -17.28 23.38
N LEU A 633 18.11 -17.00 22.99
CA LEU A 633 17.75 -15.75 22.29
C LEU A 633 17.73 -14.53 23.21
N GLY A 634 17.18 -14.66 24.43
CA GLY A 634 17.15 -13.58 25.42
C GLY A 634 18.53 -13.06 25.83
N LYS A 635 19.56 -13.91 25.74
CA LYS A 635 20.97 -13.54 25.97
C LYS A 635 21.49 -12.43 25.05
N GLN A 636 20.90 -12.26 23.87
CA GLN A 636 21.39 -11.29 22.87
C GLN A 636 21.02 -9.83 23.21
N PHE A 637 20.21 -9.59 24.25
CA PHE A 637 19.74 -8.25 24.64
C PHE A 637 20.68 -7.57 25.65
N ARG A 638 20.82 -6.25 25.52
CA ARG A 638 21.56 -5.40 26.47
C ARG A 638 20.70 -4.89 27.63
N ASN A 639 19.39 -4.71 27.42
CA ASN A 639 18.48 -4.29 28.48
C ASN A 639 17.93 -5.50 29.23
N PHE A 640 18.59 -5.88 30.33
CA PHE A 640 18.25 -7.07 31.11
C PHE A 640 16.91 -6.99 31.84
N SER A 641 16.42 -5.78 32.16
CA SER A 641 15.14 -5.60 32.86
C SER A 641 13.98 -6.01 31.95
N ASP A 642 13.87 -5.36 30.79
CA ASP A 642 12.75 -5.54 29.86
C ASP A 642 12.67 -6.99 29.35
N ILE A 643 13.82 -7.59 29.01
CA ILE A 643 13.85 -8.98 28.53
C ILE A 643 13.53 -9.99 29.64
N SER A 644 13.90 -9.72 30.90
CA SER A 644 13.55 -10.58 32.03
C SER A 644 12.04 -10.55 32.30
N GLU A 645 11.40 -9.39 32.15
CA GLU A 645 9.95 -9.24 32.27
C GLU A 645 9.22 -9.98 31.13
N GLN A 646 9.69 -9.83 29.89
CA GLN A 646 9.13 -10.50 28.71
C GLN A 646 9.27 -12.03 28.79
N LEU A 647 10.46 -12.54 29.13
CA LEU A 647 10.69 -13.97 29.32
C LEU A 647 9.81 -14.53 30.44
N SER A 648 9.65 -13.80 31.54
CA SER A 648 8.77 -14.21 32.64
C SER A 648 7.31 -14.23 32.22
N SER A 649 6.86 -13.24 31.44
CA SER A 649 5.51 -13.22 30.87
C SER A 649 5.26 -14.42 29.95
N ILE A 650 6.19 -14.72 29.04
CA ILE A 650 6.09 -15.86 28.11
C ILE A 650 6.06 -17.19 28.88
N VAL A 651 7.01 -17.40 29.79
CA VAL A 651 7.16 -18.67 30.53
C VAL A 651 6.02 -18.88 31.51
N SER A 652 5.50 -17.81 32.14
CA SER A 652 4.31 -17.87 33.00
C SER A 652 3.07 -18.40 32.29
N LYS A 653 2.92 -18.11 30.99
CA LYS A 653 1.77 -18.56 30.19
C LYS A 653 1.89 -20.02 29.71
N LEU A 654 3.06 -20.64 29.84
CA LEU A 654 3.28 -22.05 29.45
C LEU A 654 2.67 -23.04 30.47
N SER A 655 2.45 -22.63 31.72
CA SER A 655 1.84 -23.48 32.75
C SER A 655 1.20 -22.64 33.84
N SER A 656 -0.03 -23.02 34.24
CA SER A 656 -0.76 -22.39 35.34
C SER A 656 0.04 -22.38 36.66
N MET A 657 0.84 -23.43 36.91
CA MET A 657 1.69 -23.56 38.11
C MET A 657 2.88 -22.58 38.10
N VAL A 658 3.45 -22.36 36.92
CA VAL A 658 4.57 -21.43 36.75
C VAL A 658 4.09 -19.99 36.83
N ASN A 659 2.86 -19.71 36.38
CA ASN A 659 2.25 -18.37 36.44
C ASN A 659 2.18 -17.80 37.86
N GLN A 660 1.90 -18.64 38.86
CA GLN A 660 1.86 -18.23 40.27
C GLN A 660 3.21 -17.72 40.80
N HIS A 661 4.30 -18.04 40.10
CA HIS A 661 5.67 -17.68 40.45
C HIS A 661 6.31 -16.70 39.44
N ARG A 662 5.52 -15.92 38.69
CA ARG A 662 6.04 -15.00 37.66
C ARG A 662 7.08 -14.00 38.17
N GLN A 663 6.84 -13.37 39.33
CA GLN A 663 7.80 -12.41 39.94
C GLN A 663 9.12 -13.09 40.32
N GLU A 664 9.04 -14.35 40.75
CA GLU A 664 10.23 -15.13 41.04
C GLU A 664 10.99 -15.43 39.75
N LEU A 665 10.31 -15.90 38.69
CA LEU A 665 10.95 -16.11 37.38
C LEU A 665 11.69 -14.87 36.85
N GLU A 666 11.15 -13.68 37.06
CA GLU A 666 11.77 -12.42 36.65
C GLU A 666 13.12 -12.22 37.33
N ILE A 667 13.17 -12.49 38.65
CA ILE A 667 14.42 -12.47 39.41
C ILE A 667 15.39 -13.51 38.85
N TRP A 668 14.95 -14.76 38.69
CA TRP A 668 15.81 -15.83 38.16
C TRP A 668 16.41 -15.47 36.78
N PHE A 669 15.62 -14.93 35.85
CA PHE A 669 16.10 -14.50 34.54
C PHE A 669 16.99 -13.26 34.59
N TYR A 670 16.63 -12.26 35.39
CA TYR A 670 17.44 -11.04 35.56
C TYR A 670 18.82 -11.36 36.14
N THR A 671 18.88 -12.20 37.18
CA THR A 671 20.14 -12.65 37.79
C THR A 671 21.01 -13.39 36.78
N TRP A 672 20.39 -14.24 35.95
CA TRP A 672 21.09 -15.02 34.93
C TRP A 672 21.68 -14.16 33.82
N LEU A 673 20.93 -13.16 33.36
CA LEU A 673 21.41 -12.20 32.37
C LEU A 673 22.54 -11.33 32.91
N LYS A 674 22.46 -10.93 34.19
CA LYS A 674 23.42 -10.03 34.85
C LYS A 674 24.76 -10.68 35.22
N LEU A 675 24.76 -11.93 35.66
CA LEU A 675 25.98 -12.63 36.11
C LEU A 675 26.87 -13.15 34.96
N GLY A 676 26.42 -12.97 33.71
CA GLY A 676 27.10 -13.52 32.55
C GLY A 676 26.56 -14.91 32.22
N SER A 677 26.07 -15.07 31.01
CA SER A 677 25.25 -16.23 30.63
C SER A 677 26.13 -17.44 30.32
N ASP A 678 26.47 -18.19 31.36
CA ASP A 678 27.08 -19.52 31.27
C ASP A 678 26.06 -20.54 30.73
N GLU A 679 26.50 -21.37 29.77
CA GLU A 679 25.70 -22.44 29.18
C GLU A 679 25.27 -23.49 30.22
N LYS A 680 26.05 -23.67 31.29
CA LYS A 680 25.69 -24.55 32.41
C LYS A 680 24.51 -24.00 33.22
N ILE A 681 24.49 -22.70 33.49
CA ILE A 681 23.38 -22.04 34.22
C ILE A 681 22.12 -22.02 33.36
N GLU A 682 22.26 -21.76 32.06
CA GLU A 682 21.15 -21.86 31.10
C GLU A 682 20.52 -23.26 31.08
N GLN A 683 21.35 -24.31 31.00
CA GLN A 683 20.89 -25.69 31.03
C GLN A 683 20.21 -26.04 32.36
N PHE A 684 20.76 -25.54 33.47
CA PHE A 684 20.18 -25.72 34.80
C PHE A 684 18.81 -25.03 34.94
N LEU A 685 18.68 -23.79 34.46
CA LEU A 685 17.43 -23.04 34.43
C LEU A 685 16.35 -23.75 33.60
N SER A 686 16.68 -24.15 32.37
CA SER A 686 15.73 -24.83 31.48
C SER A 686 15.22 -26.13 32.11
N ASN A 687 16.13 -26.95 32.64
CA ASN A 687 15.77 -28.21 33.31
C ASN A 687 14.88 -28.00 34.53
N THR A 688 15.14 -26.95 35.32
CA THR A 688 14.39 -26.63 36.53
C THR A 688 12.95 -26.25 36.21
N ILE A 689 12.76 -25.38 35.22
CA ILE A 689 11.45 -24.91 34.78
C ILE A 689 10.69 -26.03 34.05
N GLU A 690 11.34 -26.77 33.16
CA GLU A 690 10.71 -27.89 32.44
C GLU A 690 10.21 -28.98 33.38
N ARG A 691 10.92 -29.28 34.47
CA ARG A 691 10.45 -30.23 35.49
C ARG A 691 9.18 -29.77 36.18
N ILE A 692 9.07 -28.47 36.47
CA ILE A 692 7.86 -27.88 37.05
C ILE A 692 6.69 -28.00 36.07
N ILE A 693 6.93 -27.75 34.78
CA ILE A 693 5.91 -27.86 33.73
C ILE A 693 5.49 -29.32 33.49
N LEU A 694 6.45 -30.25 33.39
CA LEU A 694 6.21 -31.64 32.99
C LEU A 694 5.71 -32.54 34.13
N ASN A 695 6.12 -32.27 35.37
CA ASN A 695 5.84 -33.12 36.52
C ASN A 695 5.58 -32.31 37.81
N PRO A 696 4.53 -31.48 37.86
CA PRO A 696 4.29 -30.54 38.97
C PRO A 696 3.88 -31.24 40.28
N TYR A 697 3.11 -32.32 40.23
CA TYR A 697 2.46 -32.93 41.40
C TYR A 697 3.44 -33.48 42.46
N PRO A 698 4.51 -34.22 42.12
CA PRO A 698 5.50 -34.68 43.10
C PRO A 698 6.25 -33.52 43.79
N LEU A 699 6.40 -32.39 43.10
CA LEU A 699 7.07 -31.19 43.62
C LEU A 699 6.13 -30.43 44.56
N LEU A 700 4.85 -30.31 44.20
CA LEU A 700 3.79 -29.72 45.05
C LEU A 700 3.57 -30.48 46.36
N GLU A 701 3.50 -31.82 46.31
CA GLU A 701 3.35 -32.62 47.54
C GLU A 701 4.54 -32.47 48.50
N LYS A 702 5.74 -32.19 47.96
CA LYS A 702 6.96 -31.99 48.74
C LYS A 702 7.08 -30.56 49.28
N THR A 703 6.70 -29.53 48.51
CA THR A 703 6.67 -28.13 48.99
C THR A 703 5.60 -27.90 50.05
N ILE A 704 4.44 -28.57 49.96
CA ILE A 704 3.39 -28.52 50.99
C ILE A 704 3.88 -29.15 52.32
N LYS A 705 4.79 -30.13 52.26
CA LYS A 705 5.35 -30.82 53.44
C LYS A 705 6.51 -30.06 54.11
N ASP A 706 7.31 -29.31 53.35
CA ASP A 706 8.42 -28.49 53.84
C ASP A 706 8.04 -27.00 53.73
N SER A 707 7.45 -26.43 54.80
CA SER A 707 6.70 -25.16 54.81
C SER A 707 7.50 -23.85 54.62
N GLY A 708 8.46 -23.77 53.69
CA GLY A 708 9.25 -22.54 53.55
C GLY A 708 10.04 -22.33 52.26
N TYR A 709 9.90 -23.17 51.24
CA TYR A 709 10.56 -22.97 49.95
C TYR A 709 9.54 -22.64 48.85
N SER A 710 9.89 -21.73 47.95
CA SER A 710 9.15 -21.56 46.70
C SER A 710 9.28 -22.81 45.82
N LEU A 711 8.30 -23.04 44.94
CA LEU A 711 8.28 -24.19 44.03
C LEU A 711 9.51 -24.23 43.11
N MET A 712 9.97 -23.06 42.66
CA MET A 712 11.16 -22.89 41.82
C MET A 712 12.44 -23.28 42.58
N ILE A 713 12.62 -22.80 43.81
CA ILE A 713 13.79 -23.14 44.65
C ILE A 713 13.77 -24.64 44.99
N TYR A 714 12.61 -25.23 45.26
CA TYR A 714 12.52 -26.65 45.53
C TYR A 714 12.88 -27.49 44.30
N SER A 715 12.35 -27.15 43.12
CA SER A 715 12.69 -27.83 41.87
C SER A 715 14.19 -27.75 41.57
N ALA A 716 14.81 -26.59 41.83
CA ALA A 716 16.24 -26.38 41.66
C ALA A 716 17.08 -27.27 42.60
N LEU A 717 16.71 -27.35 43.88
CA LEU A 717 17.38 -28.20 44.87
C LEU A 717 17.18 -29.70 44.58
N ASP A 718 16.00 -30.11 44.15
CA ASP A 718 15.69 -31.49 43.73
C ASP A 718 16.44 -31.86 42.42
N ALA A 719 16.60 -30.91 41.50
CA ALA A 719 17.42 -31.05 40.31
C ALA A 719 18.89 -31.29 40.62
N ILE A 720 19.43 -30.55 41.60
CA ILE A 720 20.79 -30.76 42.11
C ILE A 720 20.95 -32.14 42.74
N GLN A 721 20.00 -32.57 43.59
CA GLN A 721 20.07 -33.86 44.26
C GLN A 721 20.02 -35.05 43.29
N HIS A 722 19.23 -34.93 42.21
CA HIS A 722 19.09 -35.98 41.20
C HIS A 722 20.26 -36.05 40.21
N ALA A 723 21.00 -34.95 39.98
CA ALA A 723 22.04 -34.87 38.95
C ALA A 723 23.31 -35.69 39.25
N LYS A 724 23.57 -36.10 40.51
CA LYS A 724 24.74 -36.92 40.92
C LYS A 724 26.10 -36.48 40.34
N GLN A 725 26.27 -35.21 39.98
CA GLN A 725 27.54 -34.63 39.49
C GLN A 725 27.98 -33.49 40.42
N GLU A 726 29.29 -33.24 40.51
CA GLU A 726 29.83 -32.06 41.19
C GLU A 726 29.16 -30.81 40.62
N ILE A 727 28.50 -30.05 41.49
CA ILE A 727 27.90 -28.76 41.11
C ILE A 727 29.08 -27.85 40.72
N SER A 728 29.01 -27.26 39.53
CA SER A 728 29.99 -26.23 39.14
C SER A 728 29.89 -25.07 40.12
N ASN A 729 31.01 -24.51 40.59
CA ASN A 729 31.02 -23.33 41.47
C ASN A 729 30.13 -22.18 40.93
N GLU A 730 30.00 -22.09 39.60
CA GLU A 730 29.15 -21.14 38.87
C GLU A 730 27.64 -21.31 39.17
N ILE A 731 27.14 -22.55 39.27
CA ILE A 731 25.72 -22.84 39.56
C ILE A 731 25.42 -22.56 41.04
N ASP A 732 26.37 -22.88 41.93
CA ASP A 732 26.25 -22.59 43.36
C ASP A 732 26.23 -21.06 43.61
N GLU A 733 27.10 -20.30 42.94
CA GLU A 733 27.13 -18.83 43.01
C GLU A 733 25.83 -18.21 42.45
N TYR A 734 25.36 -18.70 41.30
CA TYR A 734 24.09 -18.28 40.71
C TYR A 734 22.89 -18.50 41.64
N LEU A 735 22.77 -19.71 42.21
CA LEU A 735 21.70 -20.04 43.16
C LEU A 735 21.77 -19.19 44.42
N CYS A 736 22.97 -18.92 44.94
CA CYS A 736 23.13 -18.04 46.09
C CYS A 736 22.59 -16.63 45.80
N HIS A 737 22.91 -16.07 44.63
CA HIS A 737 22.41 -14.75 44.22
C HIS A 737 20.89 -14.73 44.05
N VAL A 738 20.32 -15.73 43.39
CA VAL A 738 18.87 -15.83 43.16
C VAL A 738 18.13 -16.01 44.49
N ILE A 739 18.55 -16.96 45.32
CA ILE A 739 17.97 -17.21 46.65
C ILE A 739 18.03 -15.93 47.48
N PHE A 740 19.18 -15.27 47.54
CA PHE A 740 19.32 -14.01 48.26
C PHE A 740 18.36 -12.92 47.76
N GLN A 741 18.19 -12.77 46.45
CA GLN A 741 17.29 -11.77 45.86
C GLN A 741 15.80 -12.10 46.06
N VAL A 742 15.40 -13.36 45.89
CA VAL A 742 14.02 -13.83 46.12
C VAL A 742 13.63 -13.67 47.59
N TYR A 743 14.52 -14.00 48.53
CA TYR A 743 14.25 -13.90 49.98
C TYR A 743 14.34 -12.47 50.54
N ILE A 744 15.10 -11.57 49.93
CA ILE A 744 15.06 -10.14 50.29
C ILE A 744 13.76 -9.48 49.78
N GLY A 745 13.22 -9.95 48.65
CA GLY A 745 11.93 -9.50 48.13
C GLY A 745 10.72 -10.07 48.89
N GLN A 746 10.81 -11.30 49.41
CA GLN A 746 9.77 -11.95 50.20
C GLN A 746 10.05 -11.81 51.70
N VAL A 747 9.54 -10.73 52.32
CA VAL A 747 9.54 -10.59 53.78
C VAL A 747 8.63 -11.67 54.37
N ASN A 748 9.21 -12.77 54.87
CA ASN A 748 8.80 -13.52 56.08
C ASN A 748 9.76 -14.70 56.35
N HIS A 749 10.43 -14.64 57.52
CA HIS A 749 11.25 -15.67 58.21
C HIS A 749 11.90 -16.80 57.37
N PRO A 750 13.24 -16.80 57.15
CA PRO A 750 13.92 -17.94 56.53
C PRO A 750 13.88 -19.17 57.46
N SER A 751 13.59 -20.35 56.90
CA SER A 751 13.65 -21.61 57.65
C SER A 751 15.11 -21.96 58.03
N GLU A 752 15.28 -22.64 59.18
CA GLU A 752 16.57 -23.07 59.72
C GLU A 752 17.41 -23.92 58.74
N LYS A 753 16.74 -24.64 57.83
CA LYS A 753 17.37 -25.43 56.75
C LYS A 753 18.05 -24.56 55.68
N ILE A 754 17.53 -23.36 55.39
CA ILE A 754 18.14 -22.41 54.44
C ILE A 754 19.43 -21.84 55.05
N HIS A 755 19.37 -21.47 56.34
CA HIS A 755 20.56 -21.06 57.08
C HIS A 755 21.61 -22.16 57.08
N GLU A 756 21.25 -23.42 57.29
CA GLU A 756 22.19 -24.54 57.28
C GLU A 756 22.77 -24.84 55.89
N HIS A 757 22.00 -24.67 54.81
CA HIS A 757 22.49 -24.85 53.43
C HIS A 757 23.44 -23.72 53.02
N LEU A 758 23.07 -22.46 53.30
CA LEU A 758 23.96 -21.30 53.14
C LEU A 758 25.22 -21.45 54.02
N ARG A 759 25.10 -22.02 55.23
CA ARG A 759 26.24 -22.35 56.12
C ARG A 759 27.16 -23.38 55.49
N ARG A 760 26.64 -24.48 54.93
CA ARG A 760 27.46 -25.54 54.30
C ARG A 760 28.22 -25.06 53.07
N ILE A 761 27.65 -24.10 52.31
CA ILE A 761 28.26 -23.55 51.10
C ILE A 761 29.31 -22.49 51.45
N TYR A 762 29.00 -21.54 52.34
CA TYR A 762 29.99 -20.54 52.81
C TYR A 762 31.15 -21.13 53.61
N LEU A 763 30.98 -22.32 54.20
CA LEU A 763 32.05 -23.02 54.91
C LEU A 763 33.03 -23.73 53.98
N LYS A 764 32.75 -23.84 52.67
CA LYS A 764 33.58 -24.63 51.75
C LYS A 764 34.68 -23.81 51.06
N ASP A 765 34.58 -22.48 51.06
CA ASP A 765 35.64 -21.64 50.50
C ASP A 765 35.96 -20.40 51.36
N ARG A 766 37.22 -20.37 51.79
CA ARG A 766 37.99 -19.30 52.45
C ARG A 766 37.93 -19.13 53.97
N SER A 767 39.16 -19.09 54.48
CA SER A 767 39.65 -18.85 55.83
C SER A 767 39.34 -17.44 56.34
N ASP A 768 38.12 -17.18 56.79
CA ASP A 768 37.86 -16.01 57.62
C ASP A 768 37.46 -16.43 59.04
N MET A 769 38.48 -16.48 59.91
CA MET A 769 38.42 -16.98 61.28
C MET A 769 37.41 -16.18 62.14
N LYS A 770 37.04 -14.96 61.72
CA LYS A 770 36.06 -14.09 62.42
C LYS A 770 34.61 -14.45 62.12
N ILE A 771 34.27 -14.90 60.91
CA ILE A 771 32.91 -15.38 60.58
C ILE A 771 32.63 -16.73 61.26
N GLN A 772 33.65 -17.59 61.38
CA GLN A 772 33.58 -18.82 62.19
C GLN A 772 33.36 -18.54 63.68
N GLN A 773 33.99 -17.50 64.25
CA GLN A 773 33.76 -17.10 65.64
C GLN A 773 32.34 -16.51 65.86
N LEU A 774 31.83 -15.74 64.90
CA LEU A 774 30.46 -15.20 64.88
C LEU A 774 29.37 -16.28 64.78
N LEU A 775 29.61 -17.34 64.00
CA LEU A 775 28.67 -18.48 63.87
C LEU A 775 28.72 -19.44 65.07
N ASN A 776 29.82 -19.47 65.81
CA ASN A 776 29.97 -20.30 67.02
C ASN A 776 29.40 -19.63 68.27
N SER A 777 29.44 -18.29 68.38
CA SER A 777 28.88 -17.56 69.54
C SER A 777 27.34 -17.55 69.61
N MET A 778 26.65 -17.88 68.51
CA MET A 778 25.19 -17.98 68.48
C MET A 778 24.62 -19.32 69.00
N THR A 779 25.45 -20.27 69.43
CA THR A 779 25.01 -21.66 69.73
C THR A 779 24.74 -22.00 71.20
N THR A 780 24.82 -21.04 72.14
CA THR A 780 24.46 -21.31 73.55
C THR A 780 23.13 -20.67 73.91
N SER A 781 22.12 -21.54 74.07
CA SER A 781 20.78 -21.20 74.52
C SER A 781 20.80 -20.48 75.88
N ASP A 782 19.94 -19.48 75.99
CA ASP A 782 19.49 -18.84 77.23
C ASP A 782 20.53 -18.06 78.04
N LYS A 783 20.77 -16.79 77.66
CA LYS A 783 20.53 -15.59 78.51
C LYS A 783 21.08 -14.27 77.94
N GLN A 784 20.13 -13.35 77.71
CA GLN A 784 20.16 -11.90 78.00
C GLN A 784 21.06 -10.93 77.18
N ASN A 785 20.50 -10.43 76.07
CA ASN A 785 20.16 -9.02 75.72
C ASN A 785 20.98 -7.78 76.16
N VAL A 786 22.08 -7.88 76.91
CA VAL A 786 22.90 -6.70 77.31
C VAL A 786 24.28 -6.69 76.62
N MET A 787 24.77 -7.83 76.11
CA MET A 787 26.03 -7.86 75.34
C MET A 787 25.90 -7.42 73.87
N LEU A 788 24.70 -7.54 73.28
CA LEU A 788 24.43 -7.22 71.87
C LEU A 788 24.73 -5.75 71.50
N THR A 789 24.62 -4.80 72.45
CA THR A 789 24.79 -3.37 72.15
C THR A 789 26.25 -2.98 71.89
N SER A 790 27.21 -3.70 72.49
CA SER A 790 28.66 -3.49 72.28
C SER A 790 29.13 -4.10 70.96
N GLU A 791 28.58 -5.26 70.60
CA GLU A 791 28.97 -6.03 69.40
C GLU A 791 28.33 -5.44 68.13
N ILE A 792 27.11 -4.90 68.22
CA ILE A 792 26.45 -4.18 67.12
C ILE A 792 27.19 -2.88 66.76
N SER A 793 27.77 -2.18 67.75
CA SER A 793 28.58 -0.97 67.48
C SER A 793 29.91 -1.29 66.77
N GLN A 794 30.42 -2.52 66.91
CA GLN A 794 31.60 -2.99 66.16
C GLN A 794 31.24 -3.40 64.72
N ILE A 795 30.05 -3.98 64.50
CA ILE A 795 29.50 -4.25 63.16
C ILE A 795 29.23 -2.93 62.41
N GLU A 796 28.68 -1.94 63.10
CA GLU A 796 28.45 -0.58 62.57
C GLU A 796 29.76 0.08 62.13
N LYS A 797 30.83 0.01 62.95
CA LYS A 797 32.16 0.52 62.58
C LYS A 797 32.82 -0.22 61.41
N TYR A 798 32.65 -1.54 61.33
CA TYR A 798 33.24 -2.36 60.27
C TYR A 798 32.55 -2.15 58.92
N ILE A 799 31.22 -1.99 58.92
CA ILE A 799 30.45 -1.71 57.71
C ILE A 799 30.72 -0.28 57.24
N LEU A 800 30.74 0.71 58.14
CA LEU A 800 31.04 2.11 57.80
C LEU A 800 32.47 2.32 57.29
N SER A 801 33.44 1.49 57.69
CA SER A 801 34.83 1.58 57.20
C SER A 801 35.07 0.92 55.83
N ASN A 802 34.14 0.09 55.34
CA ASN A 802 34.30 -0.69 54.10
C ASN A 802 33.34 -0.28 52.97
N ILE A 803 32.57 0.80 53.15
CA ILE A 803 31.68 1.34 52.11
C ILE A 803 32.39 2.48 51.38
N ASP A 804 32.72 2.24 50.11
CA ASP A 804 33.37 3.20 49.23
C ASP A 804 32.32 4.10 48.55
N LEU A 805 32.26 5.38 48.94
CA LEU A 805 31.18 6.32 48.61
C LEU A 805 31.28 6.94 47.20
N GLU A 806 32.29 6.58 46.39
CA GLU A 806 32.57 7.26 45.11
C GLU A 806 31.97 6.59 43.85
N LYS A 807 31.25 5.45 43.97
CA LYS A 807 30.79 4.69 42.79
C LYS A 807 29.30 4.84 42.48
N GLY A 808 28.92 5.96 41.85
CA GLY A 808 27.73 6.09 40.99
C GLY A 808 26.34 6.08 41.66
N PRO A 809 25.31 6.62 40.97
CA PRO A 809 23.96 6.83 41.54
C PRO A 809 23.23 5.53 41.94
N ASP A 810 23.48 4.41 41.25
CA ASP A 810 22.78 3.14 41.49
C ASP A 810 23.23 2.42 42.78
N ASN A 811 24.51 2.55 43.17
CA ASN A 811 24.98 2.06 44.47
C ASN A 811 24.44 2.92 45.63
N MET A 812 24.12 4.19 45.38
CA MET A 812 23.57 5.08 46.39
C MET A 812 22.12 4.71 46.73
N GLN A 813 21.33 4.29 45.73
CA GLN A 813 19.98 3.74 45.95
C GLN A 813 20.00 2.39 46.68
N MET A 814 20.94 1.50 46.32
CA MET A 814 21.14 0.23 47.04
C MET A 814 21.61 0.47 48.49
N ASN A 815 22.50 1.44 48.72
CA ASN A 815 22.94 1.83 50.06
C ASN A 815 21.81 2.49 50.88
N LEU A 816 20.90 3.22 50.24
CA LEU A 816 19.72 3.79 50.88
C LEU A 816 18.70 2.70 51.23
N ALA A 817 18.47 1.74 50.34
CA ALA A 817 17.60 0.58 50.58
C ALA A 817 18.15 -0.34 51.68
N ILE A 818 19.48 -0.56 51.72
CA ILE A 818 20.16 -1.29 52.79
C ILE A 818 20.04 -0.53 54.11
N LYS A 819 20.28 0.79 54.13
CA LYS A 819 20.07 1.61 55.33
C LYS A 819 18.62 1.57 55.80
N LEU A 820 17.63 1.65 54.90
CA LEU A 820 16.21 1.61 55.23
C LEU A 820 15.74 0.26 55.75
N ASN A 821 16.23 -0.84 55.17
CA ASN A 821 15.91 -2.19 55.64
C ASN A 821 16.58 -2.53 56.97
N ILE A 822 17.82 -2.04 57.19
CA ILE A 822 18.49 -2.10 58.49
C ILE A 822 17.72 -1.25 59.52
N PHE A 823 17.21 -0.08 59.12
CA PHE A 823 16.39 0.80 59.98
C PHE A 823 15.06 0.14 60.39
N LYS A 824 14.40 -0.55 59.45
CA LYS A 824 13.15 -1.31 59.69
C LYS A 824 13.37 -2.42 60.72
N LEU A 825 14.51 -3.12 60.64
CA LEU A 825 14.93 -4.12 61.62
C LEU A 825 15.21 -3.52 63.02
N PHE A 826 15.77 -2.32 63.11
CA PHE A 826 16.05 -1.66 64.39
C PHE A 826 14.83 -1.01 65.06
N SER A 827 13.82 -0.60 64.29
CA SER A 827 12.55 -0.01 64.81
C SER A 827 11.73 -0.99 65.67
N LEU A 828 11.96 -2.29 65.50
CA LEU A 828 11.25 -3.36 66.23
C LEU A 828 11.80 -3.61 67.64
N GLN A 829 12.88 -2.93 68.09
CA GLN A 829 13.58 -3.31 69.34
C GLN A 829 13.94 -2.18 70.33
N LYS A 830 13.53 -0.91 70.16
CA LYS A 830 13.86 0.16 71.12
C LYS A 830 12.63 0.87 71.72
N SER A 831 12.71 1.17 73.02
CA SER A 831 11.69 1.85 73.83
C SER A 831 11.92 3.36 74.01
N ASP A 832 12.85 3.98 73.29
CA ASP A 832 13.17 5.41 73.45
C ASP A 832 12.91 6.19 72.15
N SER A 833 11.71 6.77 72.08
CA SER A 833 11.10 7.36 70.87
C SER A 833 11.73 8.68 70.43
N SER A 834 12.40 9.41 71.33
CA SER A 834 12.95 10.74 71.02
C SER A 834 14.16 10.70 70.09
N LYS A 835 15.02 9.68 70.25
CA LYS A 835 16.23 9.50 69.44
C LYS A 835 15.92 8.93 68.06
N LEU A 836 14.92 8.04 67.99
CA LEU A 836 14.39 7.47 66.75
C LEU A 836 13.82 8.58 65.83
N ILE A 837 13.04 9.49 66.40
CA ILE A 837 12.44 10.61 65.66
C ILE A 837 13.52 11.59 65.16
N SER A 838 14.58 11.85 65.96
CA SER A 838 15.70 12.70 65.55
C SER A 838 16.48 12.13 64.36
N GLU A 839 16.71 10.81 64.33
CA GLU A 839 17.42 10.15 63.21
C GLU A 839 16.53 10.05 61.95
N MET A 840 15.23 9.83 62.12
CA MET A 840 14.26 9.85 61.00
C MET A 840 14.19 11.23 60.32
N ILE A 841 14.21 12.32 61.09
CA ILE A 841 14.26 13.69 60.56
C ILE A 841 15.59 13.92 59.80
N GLN A 842 16.69 13.35 60.27
CA GLN A 842 17.99 13.44 59.58
C GLN A 842 17.99 12.68 58.25
N CYS A 843 17.39 11.48 58.20
CA CYS A 843 17.23 10.72 56.97
C CYS A 843 16.29 11.41 55.97
N LEU A 844 15.15 11.95 56.42
CA LEU A 844 14.22 12.73 55.59
C LEU A 844 14.88 13.98 54.99
N ASN A 845 15.71 14.69 55.77
CA ASN A 845 16.47 15.84 55.28
C ASN A 845 17.51 15.45 54.21
N ILE A 846 18.13 14.26 54.31
CA ILE A 846 19.05 13.74 53.29
C ILE A 846 18.30 13.32 52.02
N THR A 847 17.12 12.71 52.14
CA THR A 847 16.28 12.33 51.00
C THR A 847 15.73 13.56 50.26
N LEU A 848 15.39 14.63 50.99
CA LEU A 848 14.94 15.92 50.42
C LEU A 848 16.04 16.66 49.65
N LEU A 849 17.31 16.46 50.02
CA LEU A 849 18.47 17.04 49.30
C LEU A 849 18.75 16.36 47.93
N LEU A 850 18.20 15.17 47.67
CA LEU A 850 18.50 14.34 46.49
C LEU A 850 17.45 14.43 45.35
N ASN A 851 16.42 15.26 45.50
CA ASN A 851 15.43 15.79 44.53
C ASN A 851 14.80 14.92 43.40
N ASP A 852 15.10 13.62 43.25
CA ASP A 852 14.71 12.90 42.01
C ASP A 852 13.90 11.59 42.16
N SER A 853 13.24 11.33 43.29
CA SER A 853 12.16 10.31 43.30
C SER A 853 11.11 10.55 44.38
N ARG A 854 9.83 10.65 43.97
CA ARG A 854 8.67 10.80 44.87
C ARG A 854 8.37 9.54 45.70
N ARG A 855 8.59 8.35 45.13
CA ARG A 855 8.19 7.06 45.73
C ARG A 855 8.91 6.70 47.04
N PRO A 856 10.24 6.87 47.19
CA PRO A 856 10.91 6.55 48.44
C PRO A 856 10.52 7.49 49.59
N PHE A 857 10.21 8.75 49.27
CA PHE A 857 9.75 9.75 50.24
C PHE A 857 8.35 9.42 50.77
N GLU A 858 7.40 9.08 49.88
CA GLU A 858 6.04 8.66 50.26
C GLU A 858 6.06 7.43 51.16
N LEU A 859 6.87 6.40 50.81
CA LEU A 859 6.96 5.18 51.61
C LEU A 859 7.55 5.43 53.02
N LEU A 860 8.57 6.29 53.11
CA LEU A 860 9.17 6.72 54.38
C LEU A 860 8.20 7.55 55.23
N PHE A 861 7.43 8.41 54.58
CA PHE A 861 6.44 9.28 55.21
C PHE A 861 5.27 8.47 55.78
N ASP A 862 4.74 7.53 55.00
CA ASP A 862 3.66 6.64 55.42
C ASP A 862 4.10 5.73 56.57
N THR A 863 5.31 5.18 56.49
CA THR A 863 5.87 4.37 57.58
C THR A 863 6.08 5.21 58.86
N ALA A 864 6.48 6.48 58.73
CA ALA A 864 6.62 7.38 59.87
C ALA A 864 5.27 7.71 60.52
N ILE A 865 4.22 7.93 59.71
CA ILE A 865 2.87 8.19 60.20
C ILE A 865 2.29 6.95 60.89
N GLU A 866 2.41 5.76 60.30
CA GLU A 866 1.96 4.52 60.93
C GLU A 866 2.65 4.30 62.28
N HIS A 867 3.94 4.61 62.37
CA HIS A 867 4.68 4.42 63.62
C HIS A 867 4.28 5.44 64.70
N ILE A 868 4.08 6.72 64.34
CA ILE A 868 3.56 7.75 65.26
C ILE A 868 2.14 7.39 65.72
N GLN A 869 1.28 6.90 64.82
CA GLN A 869 -0.07 6.46 65.14
C GLN A 869 -0.09 5.24 66.07
N SER A 870 0.87 4.31 65.91
CA SER A 870 0.99 3.12 66.75
C SER A 870 1.39 3.40 68.21
N TYR A 871 1.98 4.58 68.49
CA TYR A 871 2.46 4.96 69.83
C TYR A 871 1.66 6.09 70.51
N ALA A 872 0.66 6.65 69.84
CA ALA A 872 -0.23 7.68 70.39
C ALA A 872 -1.26 7.06 71.36
N SER A 873 -0.84 6.79 72.60
CA SER A 873 -1.77 6.57 73.72
C SER A 873 -2.13 7.92 74.38
N PRO A 874 -3.35 8.11 74.91
CA PRO A 874 -3.85 9.40 75.38
C PRO A 874 -3.11 10.02 76.58
N GLU A 875 -2.13 9.33 77.19
CA GLU A 875 -1.43 9.79 78.38
C GLU A 875 -0.06 10.47 78.13
N ASN A 876 0.49 10.46 76.91
CA ASN A 876 1.78 11.09 76.58
C ASN A 876 1.67 12.18 75.49
N ASN A 877 0.82 13.18 75.75
CA ASN A 877 0.44 14.18 74.74
C ASN A 877 1.44 15.32 74.50
N THR A 878 2.46 15.56 75.33
CA THR A 878 3.34 16.74 75.16
C THR A 878 4.57 16.49 74.28
N SER A 879 5.21 15.32 74.36
CA SER A 879 6.37 14.98 73.50
C SER A 879 5.96 14.63 72.07
N THR A 880 4.88 13.85 71.93
CA THR A 880 4.33 13.43 70.63
C THR A 880 3.83 14.63 69.83
N VAL A 881 3.17 15.60 70.47
CA VAL A 881 2.74 16.86 69.83
C VAL A 881 3.93 17.73 69.44
N SER A 882 4.98 17.82 70.29
CA SER A 882 6.20 18.56 69.92
C SER A 882 6.91 17.97 68.70
N CYS A 883 6.98 16.63 68.59
CA CYS A 883 7.59 15.95 67.45
C CYS A 883 6.77 16.11 66.16
N VAL A 884 5.44 16.01 66.25
CA VAL A 884 4.55 16.25 65.11
C VAL A 884 4.62 17.71 64.66
N CYS A 885 4.70 18.68 65.59
CA CYS A 885 4.89 20.09 65.25
C CYS A 885 6.25 20.37 64.59
N GLN A 886 7.33 19.69 64.98
CA GLN A 886 8.63 19.79 64.30
C GLN A 886 8.61 19.19 62.90
N LEU A 887 7.92 18.05 62.71
CA LEU A 887 7.74 17.41 61.40
C LEU A 887 6.94 18.31 60.45
N ILE A 888 5.84 18.90 60.95
CA ILE A 888 5.01 19.85 60.19
C ILE A 888 5.77 21.14 59.86
N ASN A 889 6.59 21.66 60.77
CA ASN A 889 7.41 22.84 60.50
C ASN A 889 8.49 22.58 59.43
N GLY A 890 9.08 21.39 59.37
CA GLY A 890 10.02 20.99 58.31
C GLY A 890 9.38 20.87 56.92
N LEU A 891 8.10 20.45 56.87
CA LEU A 891 7.31 20.39 55.63
C LEU A 891 6.87 21.78 55.14
N ASN A 892 6.56 22.71 56.05
CA ASN A 892 6.17 24.07 55.68
C ASN A 892 7.32 24.90 55.09
N THR A 893 8.59 24.56 55.36
CA THR A 893 9.73 25.20 54.71
C THR A 893 9.94 24.81 53.25
N THR A 894 9.22 23.80 52.74
CA THR A 894 9.43 23.22 51.38
C THR A 894 8.22 23.31 50.45
N GLN A 895 7.09 23.89 50.84
CA GLN A 895 6.11 24.42 49.89
C GLN A 895 6.50 25.83 49.39
N ARG A 896 7.66 25.88 48.74
CA ARG A 896 8.03 26.91 47.76
C ARG A 896 8.84 26.28 46.64
#